data_AF-A0A7C7WU86-F1
#
_entry.id   AF-A0A7C7WU86-F1
#
_cell.length_a   1.000
_cell.length_b   1.000
_cell.length_c   1.000
_cell.angle_alpha   90.00
_cell.angle_beta   90.00
_cell.angle_gamma   90.00
#
_symmetry.space_group_name_H-M   'P 1'
#
loop_
_entity.id
_entity.type
_entity.pdbx_description
1 polymer ?
#
loop_
_entity_poly.entity_id
_entity_poly.type
_entity_poly.pdbx_seq_one_letter_code
_entity_poly.pdbx_strand_id
1 'polypeptide(L)'
;MTRMLSKTFIQFFVAFSLLDVATVHLVNGADFKTTIEPFLKSHCVRCHGLEKQQGDRRFDRLSLDFTNQENGEQLQEILDQLNLGEMPPEDEPQPSAARVRQVVQQLTALLHKARETARAHSGRVVLRRLNRTEYFNTVRDLFDLNMTDFDPTIAFPVDESVEGFDNIGEGLLTSNFLLAQYLEAAEQIVDKAIRPGPRPKMVHLVSRGDEIHGGGILDPRGFKRALVRDQFTRAFVKRKFNGVDDDGEYILRVKTNTVRWQGHRFDVDELGYDPNETPRIRVLVVSRSLGAVATRVLGEFDIRDGDPVELEIHGYLQQGYEFAVEWANGPRGSQKRIMRKVFPKYLPQDTIPLARNPVEMYLGAAPELRLHRLELEGPYYPQWPLPGFTRFFSDIPSDPGVEYLRKSLTRFASRAFRRPVERERLEPYVQLAMGRFSETRDFWAAVKFAMRAMLASPSFLYLIEPAKSPLESNVLASLSNYELASRLSYFLWSSMPDDELSRVAAAGDLRKPDVIKREIERMLNDSKSEAFEQNFTGQWLNLRKLGEMPPDPESNKSYYADNLEAAMRQETRLLFQHLLRQNLNILRFIDADFTFLNPALARHYGLEELPGDDFRRVRLKPEQHRAGLLGHGSVLTLTSNGVETQPVVRGVWVLENLLGTPPSPPPPDVQPVEPDIRGATTIRELLAKHRTIATCNECHRKIDPIGLALENFDHLGRYRSRYKKHSMID
;
A
#
# COMPACT_ATOMS: atom_id res chain seq x y z
N MET A 1 -43.92 6.32 -40.47
CA MET A 1 -44.33 5.03 -41.08
C MET A 1 -43.15 4.46 -41.84
N THR A 2 -42.66 3.24 -41.62
CA THR A 2 -42.83 2.27 -40.53
C THR A 2 -42.03 1.04 -40.95
N ARG A 3 -41.37 0.40 -39.98
CA ARG A 3 -41.20 -1.06 -39.90
C ARG A 3 -40.65 -1.79 -41.13
N MET A 4 -39.39 -2.20 -41.04
CA MET A 4 -38.91 -3.59 -41.14
C MET A 4 -37.38 -3.52 -41.16
N LEU A 5 -36.69 -4.60 -40.77
CA LEU A 5 -35.23 -4.68 -40.56
C LEU A 5 -34.71 -4.31 -39.16
N SER A 6 -35.52 -4.55 -38.14
CA SER A 6 -35.03 -4.89 -36.80
C SER A 6 -35.81 -6.12 -36.34
N LYS A 7 -35.28 -7.31 -36.64
CA LYS A 7 -35.70 -8.64 -36.12
C LYS A 7 -34.90 -9.77 -36.81
N THR A 8 -33.58 -9.74 -36.71
CA THR A 8 -32.77 -10.95 -37.04
C THR A 8 -31.45 -11.07 -36.28
N PHE A 9 -31.10 -10.15 -35.38
CA PHE A 9 -29.87 -10.22 -34.57
C PHE A 9 -30.10 -10.59 -33.10
N ILE A 10 -31.36 -10.69 -32.65
CA ILE A 10 -31.73 -10.96 -31.24
C ILE A 10 -32.21 -12.42 -31.03
N GLN A 11 -32.33 -13.23 -32.09
CA GLN A 11 -32.70 -14.65 -31.98
C GLN A 11 -31.53 -15.63 -31.98
N PHE A 12 -30.28 -15.18 -32.14
CA PHE A 12 -29.11 -16.05 -32.05
C PHE A 12 -28.46 -16.11 -30.66
N PHE A 13 -28.85 -15.25 -29.71
CA PHE A 13 -28.25 -15.20 -28.36
C PHE A 13 -29.18 -15.66 -27.22
N VAL A 14 -30.44 -16.01 -27.51
CA VAL A 14 -31.43 -16.41 -26.49
C VAL A 14 -31.78 -17.91 -26.55
N ALA A 15 -31.22 -18.66 -27.50
CA ALA A 15 -31.46 -20.11 -27.64
C ALA A 15 -30.32 -21.02 -27.15
N PHE A 16 -29.18 -20.48 -26.69
CA PHE A 16 -28.06 -21.30 -26.20
C PHE A 16 -27.97 -21.40 -24.66
N SER A 17 -28.92 -20.82 -23.93
CA SER A 17 -28.88 -20.77 -22.44
C SER A 17 -29.87 -21.70 -21.75
N LEU A 18 -30.56 -22.58 -22.49
CA LEU A 18 -31.59 -23.48 -21.94
C LEU A 18 -31.49 -24.94 -22.40
N LEU A 19 -30.36 -25.35 -22.99
CA LEU A 19 -30.13 -26.75 -23.41
C LEU A 19 -28.82 -27.40 -22.92
N ASP A 20 -28.03 -26.74 -22.06
CA ASP A 20 -26.75 -27.30 -21.58
C ASP A 20 -26.73 -27.65 -20.08
N VAL A 21 -27.90 -27.82 -19.47
CA VAL A 21 -28.01 -28.29 -18.06
C VAL A 21 -27.91 -29.82 -17.95
N ALA A 22 -27.63 -30.53 -19.05
CA ALA A 22 -27.50 -31.99 -19.06
C ALA A 22 -26.15 -32.54 -19.58
N THR A 23 -25.13 -31.69 -19.77
CA THR A 23 -23.85 -32.10 -20.39
C THR A 23 -22.59 -31.60 -19.65
N VAL A 24 -22.72 -31.16 -18.39
CA VAL A 24 -21.57 -30.71 -17.57
C VAL A 24 -20.85 -31.88 -16.86
N HIS A 25 -21.30 -33.11 -17.04
CA HIS A 25 -20.58 -34.30 -16.61
C HIS A 25 -19.94 -34.99 -17.82
N LEU A 26 -18.68 -34.65 -18.17
CA LEU A 26 -17.70 -35.52 -18.88
C LEU A 26 -16.37 -34.86 -19.31
N VAL A 27 -16.14 -33.56 -19.11
CA VAL A 27 -15.05 -32.84 -19.81
C VAL A 27 -13.60 -33.21 -19.38
N ASN A 28 -13.31 -33.68 -18.15
CA ASN A 28 -11.91 -33.79 -17.71
C ASN A 28 -11.15 -35.06 -18.13
N GLY A 29 -11.80 -36.23 -18.14
CA GLY A 29 -11.16 -37.49 -18.53
C GLY A 29 -11.07 -37.66 -20.05
N ALA A 30 -12.03 -37.08 -20.77
CA ALA A 30 -12.09 -37.13 -22.23
C ALA A 30 -11.01 -36.25 -22.87
N ASP A 31 -10.81 -35.03 -22.38
CA ASP A 31 -9.81 -34.09 -22.94
C ASP A 31 -8.38 -34.57 -22.73
N PHE A 32 -8.07 -35.12 -21.54
CA PHE A 32 -6.75 -35.70 -21.28
C PHE A 32 -6.46 -36.87 -22.23
N LYS A 33 -7.39 -37.82 -22.37
CA LYS A 33 -7.19 -38.99 -23.25
C LYS A 33 -7.18 -38.65 -24.74
N THR A 34 -7.90 -37.62 -25.17
CA THR A 34 -8.03 -37.27 -26.60
C THR A 34 -7.01 -36.24 -27.08
N THR A 35 -6.46 -35.42 -26.19
CA THR A 35 -5.59 -34.30 -26.57
C THR A 35 -4.22 -34.34 -25.89
N ILE A 36 -4.18 -34.44 -24.56
CA ILE A 36 -2.93 -34.37 -23.78
C ILE A 36 -2.14 -35.68 -23.90
N GLU A 37 -2.75 -36.83 -23.63
CA GLU A 37 -2.09 -38.15 -23.67
C GLU A 37 -1.48 -38.46 -25.05
N PRO A 38 -2.16 -38.24 -26.19
CA PRO A 38 -1.55 -38.43 -27.50
C PRO A 38 -0.37 -37.48 -27.73
N PHE A 39 -0.47 -36.23 -27.27
CA PHE A 39 0.62 -35.25 -27.39
C PHE A 39 1.85 -35.69 -26.61
N LEU A 40 1.68 -36.12 -25.35
CA LEU A 40 2.78 -36.63 -24.53
C LEU A 40 3.43 -37.88 -25.14
N LYS A 41 2.63 -38.80 -25.69
CA LYS A 41 3.15 -40.00 -26.38
C LYS A 41 3.99 -39.64 -27.60
N SER A 42 3.54 -38.67 -28.40
CA SER A 42 4.24 -38.25 -29.62
C SER A 42 5.51 -37.43 -29.35
N HIS A 43 5.52 -36.60 -28.31
CA HIS A 43 6.52 -35.56 -28.14
C HIS A 43 7.37 -35.68 -26.86
N CYS A 44 6.96 -36.46 -25.86
CA CYS A 44 7.61 -36.49 -24.54
C CYS A 44 8.07 -37.90 -24.13
N VAL A 45 7.24 -38.93 -24.33
CA VAL A 45 7.48 -40.29 -23.77
C VAL A 45 8.74 -40.97 -24.32
N ARG A 46 9.17 -40.67 -25.55
CA ARG A 46 10.41 -41.26 -26.09
C ARG A 46 11.65 -40.91 -25.25
N CYS A 47 11.69 -39.71 -24.68
CA CYS A 47 12.83 -39.23 -23.88
C CYS A 47 12.58 -39.31 -22.37
N HIS A 48 11.30 -39.38 -21.95
CA HIS A 48 10.85 -39.43 -20.56
C HIS A 48 9.96 -40.65 -20.30
N GLY A 49 10.34 -41.82 -20.83
CA GLY A 49 9.59 -43.07 -20.77
C GLY A 49 10.42 -44.21 -20.17
N LEU A 50 10.01 -45.46 -20.42
CA LEU A 50 10.71 -46.62 -19.84
C LEU A 50 12.18 -46.73 -20.29
N GLU A 51 12.45 -46.49 -21.57
CA GLU A 51 13.75 -46.71 -22.19
C GLU A 51 14.75 -45.57 -21.96
N LYS A 52 14.26 -44.32 -21.87
CA LYS A 52 15.05 -43.12 -21.59
C LYS A 52 14.32 -42.24 -20.59
N GLN A 53 15.03 -41.76 -19.59
CA GLN A 53 14.50 -41.02 -18.44
C GLN A 53 15.28 -39.71 -18.30
N GLN A 54 15.25 -38.87 -19.33
CA GLN A 54 15.95 -37.59 -19.26
C GLN A 54 15.36 -36.73 -18.14
N GLY A 55 16.23 -36.12 -17.33
CA GLY A 55 15.83 -35.34 -16.16
C GLY A 55 15.13 -36.16 -15.05
N ASP A 56 15.35 -37.48 -15.01
CA ASP A 56 14.71 -38.40 -14.06
C ASP A 56 13.17 -38.36 -14.10
N ARG A 57 12.58 -38.13 -15.28
CA ARG A 57 11.13 -38.05 -15.48
C ARG A 57 10.54 -39.27 -16.20
N ARG A 58 9.33 -39.66 -15.80
CA ARG A 58 8.59 -40.84 -16.29
C ARG A 58 7.14 -40.52 -16.64
N PHE A 59 6.93 -39.87 -17.78
CA PHE A 59 5.61 -39.43 -18.23
C PHE A 59 4.74 -40.58 -18.78
N ASP A 60 5.29 -41.78 -19.00
CA ASP A 60 4.53 -42.99 -19.35
C ASP A 60 3.66 -43.51 -18.19
N ARG A 61 3.97 -43.09 -16.94
CA ARG A 61 3.20 -43.45 -15.73
C ARG A 61 2.28 -42.32 -15.25
N LEU A 62 2.30 -41.18 -15.94
CA LEU A 62 1.54 -39.99 -15.56
C LEU A 62 0.04 -40.30 -15.57
N SER A 63 -0.64 -39.94 -14.49
CA SER A 63 -2.10 -40.14 -14.36
C SER A 63 -2.78 -38.88 -13.84
N LEU A 64 -4.10 -38.81 -13.99
CA LEU A 64 -4.93 -37.74 -13.42
C LEU A 64 -5.27 -37.96 -11.94
N ASP A 65 -4.54 -38.83 -11.25
CA ASP A 65 -4.71 -39.03 -9.82
C ASP A 65 -3.91 -37.96 -9.05
N PHE A 66 -4.58 -36.87 -8.69
CA PHE A 66 -4.02 -35.77 -7.92
C PHE A 66 -3.97 -36.04 -6.40
N THR A 67 -4.34 -37.24 -5.94
CA THR A 67 -3.99 -37.66 -4.56
C THR A 67 -2.51 -37.94 -4.42
N ASN A 68 -1.83 -38.28 -5.52
CA ASN A 68 -0.38 -38.25 -5.62
C ASN A 68 0.07 -36.85 -6.08
N GLN A 69 0.71 -36.11 -5.17
CA GLN A 69 1.22 -34.76 -5.42
C GLN A 69 2.20 -34.71 -6.61
N GLU A 70 2.98 -35.79 -6.82
CA GLU A 70 3.97 -35.89 -7.89
C GLU A 70 3.35 -35.77 -9.29
N ASN A 71 2.13 -36.29 -9.49
CA ASN A 71 1.44 -36.17 -10.79
C ASN A 71 1.10 -34.71 -11.12
N GLY A 72 0.70 -33.93 -10.10
CA GLY A 72 0.39 -32.51 -10.25
C GLY A 72 1.63 -31.67 -10.56
N GLU A 73 2.73 -31.97 -9.89
CA GLU A 73 4.03 -31.33 -10.12
C GLU A 73 4.56 -31.64 -11.53
N GLN A 74 4.55 -32.91 -11.96
CA GLN A 74 4.99 -33.30 -13.30
C GLN A 74 4.13 -32.67 -14.41
N LEU A 75 2.80 -32.60 -14.22
CA LEU A 75 1.91 -31.93 -15.18
C LEU A 75 2.16 -30.41 -15.24
N GLN A 76 2.46 -29.78 -14.10
CA GLN A 76 2.84 -28.37 -14.05
C GLN A 76 4.18 -28.14 -14.74
N GLU A 77 5.18 -28.97 -14.50
CA GLU A 77 6.48 -28.91 -15.20
C GLU A 77 6.32 -29.04 -16.71
N ILE A 78 5.48 -29.98 -17.19
CA ILE A 78 5.17 -30.11 -18.63
C ILE A 78 4.57 -28.81 -19.16
N LEU A 79 3.57 -28.25 -18.47
CA LEU A 79 2.94 -26.99 -18.87
C LEU A 79 3.97 -25.86 -18.96
N ASP A 80 4.87 -25.77 -17.98
CA ASP A 80 5.92 -24.75 -17.94
C ASP A 80 6.89 -24.93 -19.12
N GLN A 81 7.40 -26.14 -19.36
CA GLN A 81 8.31 -26.42 -20.48
C GLN A 81 7.68 -26.11 -21.85
N LEU A 82 6.37 -26.35 -22.00
CA LEU A 82 5.63 -26.02 -23.23
C LEU A 82 5.42 -24.51 -23.39
N ASN A 83 5.07 -23.80 -22.32
CA ASN A 83 4.94 -22.33 -22.33
C ASN A 83 6.27 -21.66 -22.67
N LEU A 84 7.37 -22.29 -22.24
CA LEU A 84 8.72 -21.80 -22.42
C LEU A 84 9.32 -22.20 -23.78
N GLY A 85 8.63 -23.05 -24.55
CA GLY A 85 9.06 -23.50 -25.88
C GLY A 85 10.32 -24.37 -25.86
N GLU A 86 10.67 -24.94 -24.71
CA GLU A 86 11.92 -25.70 -24.51
C GLU A 86 11.77 -27.18 -24.82
N MET A 87 10.53 -27.66 -24.82
CA MET A 87 10.19 -29.05 -25.12
C MET A 87 9.14 -29.09 -26.24
N PRO A 88 9.34 -29.94 -27.26
CA PRO A 88 10.50 -30.82 -27.48
C PRO A 88 11.80 -30.04 -27.79
N PRO A 89 12.99 -30.65 -27.56
CA PRO A 89 14.28 -30.05 -27.94
C PRO A 89 14.38 -29.71 -29.43
N GLU A 90 15.24 -28.75 -29.80
CA GLU A 90 15.36 -28.26 -31.19
C GLU A 90 15.69 -29.35 -32.22
N ASP A 91 16.39 -30.41 -31.80
CA ASP A 91 16.77 -31.56 -32.63
C ASP A 91 15.65 -32.61 -32.79
N GLU A 92 14.47 -32.37 -32.20
CA GLU A 92 13.33 -33.28 -32.21
C GLU A 92 12.11 -32.74 -32.95
N PRO A 93 11.18 -33.60 -33.43
CA PRO A 93 9.99 -33.18 -34.15
C PRO A 93 9.12 -32.19 -33.36
N GLN A 94 9.09 -30.95 -33.84
CA GLN A 94 8.36 -29.85 -33.21
C GLN A 94 6.85 -29.92 -33.48
N PRO A 95 6.00 -29.78 -32.46
CA PRO A 95 4.56 -29.63 -32.63
C PRO A 95 4.21 -28.27 -33.27
N SER A 96 3.05 -28.17 -33.91
CA SER A 96 2.57 -26.88 -34.41
C SER A 96 2.17 -25.95 -33.26
N ALA A 97 2.37 -24.63 -33.44
CA ALA A 97 2.00 -23.63 -32.44
C ALA A 97 0.50 -23.63 -32.09
N ALA A 98 -0.38 -24.08 -33.00
CA ALA A 98 -1.80 -24.27 -32.71
C ALA A 98 -2.03 -25.45 -31.75
N ARG A 99 -1.27 -26.54 -31.92
CA ARG A 99 -1.37 -27.73 -31.07
C ARG A 99 -0.81 -27.48 -29.68
N VAL A 100 0.33 -26.79 -29.57
CA VAL A 100 0.91 -26.39 -28.27
C VAL A 100 -0.08 -25.53 -27.49
N ARG A 101 -0.65 -24.49 -28.12
CA ARG A 101 -1.65 -23.63 -27.47
C ARG A 101 -2.87 -24.39 -26.97
N GLN A 102 -3.37 -25.36 -27.74
CA GLN A 102 -4.49 -26.20 -27.33
C GLN A 102 -4.15 -27.04 -26.09
N VAL A 103 -2.96 -27.67 -26.08
CA VAL A 103 -2.51 -28.51 -24.96
C VAL A 103 -2.25 -27.68 -23.72
N VAL A 104 -1.57 -26.53 -23.86
CA VAL A 104 -1.34 -25.55 -22.78
C VAL A 104 -2.67 -25.13 -22.16
N GLN A 105 -3.64 -24.69 -22.97
CA GLN A 105 -4.95 -24.25 -22.48
C GLN A 105 -5.66 -25.34 -21.67
N GLN A 106 -5.63 -26.59 -22.13
CA GLN A 106 -6.27 -27.70 -21.45
C GLN A 106 -5.51 -28.15 -20.19
N LEU A 107 -4.17 -28.17 -20.22
CA LEU A 107 -3.35 -28.45 -19.04
C LEU A 107 -3.56 -27.38 -17.95
N THR A 108 -3.61 -26.10 -18.32
CA THR A 108 -3.92 -25.01 -17.41
C THR A 108 -5.30 -25.20 -16.76
N ALA A 109 -6.33 -25.50 -17.57
CA ALA A 109 -7.69 -25.72 -17.05
C ALA A 109 -7.75 -26.95 -16.12
N LEU A 110 -7.05 -28.03 -16.47
CA LEU A 110 -6.96 -29.26 -15.69
C LEU A 110 -6.27 -29.02 -14.34
N LEU A 111 -5.10 -28.39 -14.34
CA LEU A 111 -4.32 -28.09 -13.13
C LEU A 111 -5.04 -27.08 -12.23
N HIS A 112 -5.70 -26.07 -12.80
CA HIS A 112 -6.52 -25.14 -12.03
C HIS A 112 -7.62 -25.89 -11.26
N LYS A 113 -8.38 -26.75 -11.97
CA LYS A 113 -9.43 -27.54 -11.35
C LYS A 113 -8.90 -28.57 -10.35
N ALA A 114 -7.73 -29.17 -10.61
CA ALA A 114 -7.05 -30.06 -9.67
C ALA A 114 -6.68 -29.32 -8.37
N ARG A 115 -6.10 -28.11 -8.47
CA ARG A 115 -5.81 -27.25 -7.33
C ARG A 115 -7.07 -26.85 -6.57
N GLU A 116 -8.14 -26.47 -7.26
CA GLU A 116 -9.43 -26.17 -6.63
C GLU A 116 -9.99 -27.39 -5.90
N THR A 117 -9.91 -28.57 -6.50
CA THR A 117 -10.39 -29.83 -5.93
C THR A 117 -9.54 -30.24 -4.72
N ALA A 118 -8.21 -30.14 -4.79
CA ALA A 118 -7.30 -30.41 -3.68
C ALA A 118 -7.52 -29.42 -2.51
N ARG A 119 -7.70 -28.13 -2.82
CA ARG A 119 -8.08 -27.11 -1.84
C ARG A 119 -9.42 -27.46 -1.17
N ALA A 120 -10.41 -27.93 -1.94
CA ALA A 120 -11.72 -28.34 -1.43
C ALA A 120 -11.69 -29.65 -0.60
N HIS A 121 -10.82 -30.60 -0.91
CA HIS A 121 -10.71 -31.90 -0.22
C HIS A 121 -9.74 -31.91 0.97
N SER A 122 -9.01 -30.82 1.20
CA SER A 122 -8.04 -30.73 2.32
C SER A 122 -8.67 -30.82 3.71
N GLY A 123 -10.01 -30.78 3.83
CA GLY A 123 -10.75 -30.90 5.10
C GLY A 123 -10.50 -29.76 6.10
N ARG A 124 -9.60 -28.83 5.78
CA ARG A 124 -9.29 -27.65 6.58
C ARG A 124 -10.06 -26.47 5.99
N VAL A 125 -11.12 -26.03 6.68
CA VAL A 125 -11.68 -24.70 6.44
C VAL A 125 -10.56 -23.71 6.80
N VAL A 126 -9.88 -23.16 5.79
CA VAL A 126 -8.87 -22.13 6.00
C VAL A 126 -9.62 -20.85 6.41
N LEU A 127 -9.60 -20.55 7.70
CA LEU A 127 -10.23 -19.35 8.23
C LEU A 127 -9.41 -18.12 7.80
N ARG A 128 -10.02 -17.24 7.01
CA ARG A 128 -9.40 -15.97 6.62
C ARG A 128 -9.70 -14.90 7.66
N ARG A 129 -8.70 -14.50 8.46
CA ARG A 129 -8.81 -13.29 9.28
C ARG A 129 -8.66 -12.03 8.44
N LEU A 130 -9.04 -10.89 9.01
CA LEU A 130 -8.66 -9.58 8.48
C LEU A 130 -7.14 -9.43 8.62
N ASN A 131 -6.48 -9.02 7.55
CA ASN A 131 -5.09 -8.56 7.64
C ASN A 131 -5.04 -7.18 8.33
N ARG A 132 -3.84 -6.67 8.63
CA ARG A 132 -3.63 -5.40 9.33
C ARG A 132 -4.39 -4.24 8.67
N THR A 133 -4.28 -4.09 7.36
CA THR A 133 -4.91 -3.01 6.58
C THR A 133 -6.43 -3.13 6.61
N GLU A 134 -6.97 -4.34 6.44
CA GLU A 134 -8.40 -4.62 6.49
C GLU A 134 -8.98 -4.36 7.88
N TYR A 135 -8.28 -4.73 8.95
CA TYR A 135 -8.69 -4.41 10.33
C TYR A 135 -8.75 -2.89 10.53
N PHE A 136 -7.68 -2.18 10.17
CA PHE A 136 -7.58 -0.72 10.30
C PHE A 136 -8.73 0.00 9.56
N ASN A 137 -8.99 -0.35 8.31
CA ASN A 137 -10.06 0.23 7.52
C ASN A 137 -11.46 -0.15 8.04
N THR A 138 -11.62 -1.39 8.53
CA THR A 138 -12.89 -1.86 9.10
C THR A 138 -13.25 -1.05 10.34
N VAL A 139 -12.31 -0.81 11.25
CA VAL A 139 -12.59 -0.04 12.48
C VAL A 139 -12.81 1.44 12.19
N ARG A 140 -12.09 2.00 11.20
CA ARG A 140 -12.34 3.34 10.65
C ARG A 140 -13.79 3.47 10.19
N ASP A 141 -14.26 2.57 9.33
CA ASP A 141 -15.59 2.66 8.72
C ASP A 141 -16.72 2.25 9.68
N LEU A 142 -16.43 1.39 10.66
CA LEU A 142 -17.39 0.95 11.67
C LEU A 142 -17.78 2.11 12.61
N PHE A 143 -16.78 2.92 13.00
CA PHE A 143 -16.95 4.01 13.96
C PHE A 143 -16.86 5.42 13.35
N ASP A 144 -16.59 5.52 12.05
CA ASP A 144 -16.34 6.80 11.36
C ASP A 144 -15.24 7.63 12.06
N LEU A 145 -14.13 6.95 12.36
CA LEU A 145 -13.00 7.55 13.07
C LEU A 145 -12.05 8.25 12.09
N ASN A 146 -11.57 9.42 12.50
CA ASN A 146 -10.40 10.01 11.87
C ASN A 146 -9.14 9.23 12.33
N MET A 147 -8.49 8.57 11.36
CA MET A 147 -7.31 7.73 11.59
C MET A 147 -6.00 8.40 11.16
N THR A 148 -6.01 9.69 10.80
CA THR A 148 -4.85 10.37 10.21
C THR A 148 -3.60 10.29 11.10
N ASP A 149 -3.77 10.47 12.41
CA ASP A 149 -2.68 10.39 13.40
C ASP A 149 -2.89 9.25 14.42
N PHE A 150 -3.87 8.36 14.15
CA PHE A 150 -4.29 7.26 15.02
C PHE A 150 -4.23 5.93 14.27
N ASP A 151 -3.23 5.10 14.56
CA ASP A 151 -3.14 3.72 14.07
C ASP A 151 -3.10 2.72 15.24
N PRO A 152 -4.23 2.08 15.59
CA PRO A 152 -4.28 1.08 16.65
C PRO A 152 -3.61 -0.25 16.25
N THR A 153 -3.17 -0.38 15.00
CA THR A 153 -2.54 -1.59 14.46
C THR A 153 -1.02 -1.51 14.39
N ILE A 154 -0.42 -0.41 14.87
CA ILE A 154 1.02 -0.16 14.73
C ILE A 154 1.90 -1.27 15.31
N ALA A 155 1.43 -1.90 16.38
CA ALA A 155 2.12 -2.99 17.08
C ALA A 155 1.76 -4.39 16.56
N PHE A 156 0.92 -4.50 15.53
CA PHE A 156 0.58 -5.79 14.95
C PHE A 156 1.81 -6.38 14.24
N PRO A 157 2.09 -7.69 14.37
CA PRO A 157 3.09 -8.34 13.55
C PRO A 157 2.75 -8.18 12.06
N VAL A 158 3.79 -8.23 11.23
CA VAL A 158 3.63 -8.22 9.77
C VAL A 158 2.90 -9.49 9.34
N ASP A 159 1.92 -9.33 8.46
CA ASP A 159 1.17 -10.45 7.89
C ASP A 159 2.03 -11.21 6.85
N GLU A 160 2.00 -12.54 6.91
CA GLU A 160 2.74 -13.37 5.96
C GLU A 160 2.05 -13.33 4.59
N SER A 161 2.87 -13.23 3.53
CA SER A 161 2.37 -13.23 2.15
C SER A 161 2.41 -14.64 1.58
N VAL A 162 1.29 -15.08 1.02
CA VAL A 162 1.19 -16.33 0.24
C VAL A 162 0.96 -15.95 -1.21
N GLU A 163 1.72 -16.53 -2.14
CA GLU A 163 1.66 -16.18 -3.57
C GLU A 163 1.78 -14.66 -3.84
N GLY A 164 2.49 -13.92 -2.98
CA GLY A 164 2.67 -12.46 -3.08
C GLY A 164 1.56 -11.62 -2.43
N PHE A 165 0.55 -12.24 -1.82
CA PHE A 165 -0.58 -11.53 -1.18
C PHE A 165 -0.69 -11.81 0.32
N ASP A 166 -0.88 -10.75 1.11
CA ASP A 166 -0.99 -10.75 2.58
C ASP A 166 -2.44 -10.83 3.07
N ASN A 167 -3.36 -11.23 2.19
CA ASN A 167 -4.79 -11.33 2.50
C ASN A 167 -5.37 -12.72 2.17
N ILE A 168 -4.49 -13.70 1.95
CA ILE A 168 -4.82 -15.12 1.75
C ILE A 168 -4.86 -15.80 3.11
N GLY A 169 -5.96 -16.50 3.41
CA GLY A 169 -6.19 -17.07 4.74
C GLY A 169 -5.11 -18.05 5.24
N GLU A 170 -4.39 -18.71 4.32
CA GLU A 170 -3.32 -19.66 4.65
C GLU A 170 -2.14 -19.01 5.38
N GLY A 171 -1.74 -17.79 4.99
CA GLY A 171 -0.66 -17.05 5.65
C GLY A 171 -1.12 -16.27 6.89
N LEU A 172 -2.43 -16.20 7.14
CA LEU A 172 -3.00 -15.34 8.18
C LEU A 172 -3.19 -16.08 9.51
N LEU A 173 -2.09 -16.66 10.01
CA LEU A 173 -2.08 -17.31 11.32
C LEU A 173 -2.31 -16.29 12.44
N THR A 174 -2.95 -16.74 13.53
CA THR A 174 -3.15 -15.93 14.74
C THR A 174 -2.26 -16.43 15.86
N SER A 175 -1.33 -15.57 16.30
CA SER A 175 -0.48 -15.84 17.45
C SER A 175 -1.11 -15.28 18.74
N ASN A 176 -0.67 -15.79 19.89
CA ASN A 176 -1.06 -15.23 21.19
C ASN A 176 -0.68 -13.75 21.33
N PHE A 177 0.45 -13.35 20.75
CA PHE A 177 0.89 -11.96 20.72
C PHE A 177 -0.11 -11.09 19.93
N LEU A 178 -0.48 -11.51 18.73
CA LEU A 178 -1.45 -10.79 17.90
C LEU A 178 -2.82 -10.68 18.61
N LEU A 179 -3.26 -11.74 19.30
CA LEU A 179 -4.50 -11.69 20.07
C LEU A 179 -4.46 -10.63 21.18
N ALA A 180 -3.34 -10.51 21.89
CA ALA A 180 -3.15 -9.44 22.88
C ALA A 180 -3.18 -8.05 22.22
N GLN A 181 -2.56 -7.89 21.04
CA GLN A 181 -2.61 -6.64 20.29
C GLN A 181 -4.03 -6.28 19.83
N TYR A 182 -4.87 -7.26 19.45
CA TYR A 182 -6.27 -6.99 19.11
C TYR A 182 -7.07 -6.44 20.30
N LEU A 183 -6.81 -6.91 21.53
CA LEU A 183 -7.47 -6.42 22.73
C LEU A 183 -7.06 -4.98 23.05
N GLU A 184 -5.75 -4.70 22.98
CA GLU A 184 -5.19 -3.35 23.18
C GLU A 184 -5.74 -2.37 22.13
N ALA A 185 -5.74 -2.77 20.85
CA ALA A 185 -6.32 -2.00 19.77
C ALA A 185 -7.81 -1.73 20.02
N ALA A 186 -8.58 -2.76 20.39
CA ALA A 186 -10.01 -2.65 20.65
C ALA A 186 -10.32 -1.69 21.81
N GLU A 187 -9.49 -1.68 22.86
CA GLU A 187 -9.58 -0.71 23.95
C GLU A 187 -9.39 0.72 23.46
N GLN A 188 -8.29 0.99 22.75
CA GLN A 188 -8.00 2.32 22.20
C GLN A 188 -9.10 2.81 21.25
N ILE A 189 -9.59 1.93 20.36
CA ILE A 189 -10.66 2.25 19.41
C ILE A 189 -11.95 2.61 20.14
N VAL A 190 -12.38 1.77 21.08
CA VAL A 190 -13.64 1.96 21.81
C VAL A 190 -13.57 3.18 22.72
N ASP A 191 -12.42 3.48 23.32
CA ASP A 191 -12.26 4.68 24.13
C ASP A 191 -12.31 5.96 23.31
N LYS A 192 -11.75 5.94 22.11
CA LYS A 192 -11.80 7.06 21.16
C LYS A 192 -13.20 7.25 20.57
N ALA A 193 -13.89 6.16 20.21
CA ALA A 193 -15.19 6.20 19.56
C ALA A 193 -16.35 6.46 20.53
N ILE A 194 -16.31 5.86 21.73
CA ILE A 194 -17.42 5.89 22.69
C ILE A 194 -17.15 6.97 23.74
N ARG A 195 -17.49 8.22 23.37
CA ARG A 195 -17.34 9.41 24.21
C ARG A 195 -18.71 9.95 24.65
N PRO A 196 -19.33 9.38 25.69
CA PRO A 196 -20.57 9.89 26.23
C PRO A 196 -20.35 11.25 26.92
N GLY A 197 -21.36 12.11 26.88
CA GLY A 197 -21.36 13.37 27.64
C GLY A 197 -21.35 14.64 26.77
N PRO A 198 -21.10 15.80 27.40
CA PRO A 198 -21.15 17.09 26.70
C PRO A 198 -20.02 17.20 25.69
N ARG A 199 -20.27 17.98 24.63
CA ARG A 199 -19.25 18.34 23.64
C ARG A 199 -18.05 18.99 24.34
N PRO A 200 -16.81 18.61 24.02
CA PRO A 200 -15.62 19.27 24.54
C PRO A 200 -15.66 20.78 24.30
N LYS A 201 -15.17 21.54 25.28
CA LYS A 201 -15.18 23.00 25.22
C LYS A 201 -14.16 23.47 24.20
N MET A 202 -14.57 24.37 23.32
CA MET A 202 -13.65 25.05 22.42
C MET A 202 -12.69 25.93 23.24
N VAL A 203 -11.40 25.79 22.97
CA VAL A 203 -10.34 26.65 23.46
C VAL A 203 -9.93 27.62 22.37
N HIS A 204 -9.64 28.86 22.78
CA HIS A 204 -9.03 29.88 21.93
C HIS A 204 -7.77 30.35 22.63
N LEU A 205 -6.62 29.99 22.07
CA LEU A 205 -5.29 30.30 22.60
C LEU A 205 -4.61 31.27 21.64
N VAL A 206 -4.11 32.38 22.17
CA VAL A 206 -3.35 33.37 21.40
C VAL A 206 -1.97 33.49 22.03
N SER A 207 -0.93 33.45 21.20
CA SER A 207 0.45 33.75 21.60
C SER A 207 0.96 34.89 20.74
N ARG A 208 1.43 35.96 21.37
CA ARG A 208 2.00 37.14 20.70
C ARG A 208 3.44 37.36 21.15
N GLY A 209 4.31 37.78 20.23
CA GLY A 209 5.67 38.22 20.57
C GLY A 209 6.43 37.22 21.46
N ASP A 210 6.80 37.63 22.67
CA ASP A 210 7.55 36.86 23.68
C ASP A 210 6.80 35.63 24.23
N GLU A 211 5.52 35.50 23.92
CA GLU A 211 4.75 34.32 24.27
C GLU A 211 5.01 33.15 23.32
N ILE A 212 5.34 33.41 22.05
CA ILE A 212 5.55 32.36 21.07
C ILE A 212 6.85 31.60 21.39
N HIS A 213 6.74 30.30 21.62
CA HIS A 213 7.92 29.49 21.88
C HIS A 213 8.69 29.28 20.57
N GLY A 214 9.84 29.94 20.44
CA GLY A 214 10.72 29.82 19.28
C GLY A 214 10.70 31.00 18.31
N GLY A 215 9.92 32.07 18.53
CA GLY A 215 9.95 33.24 17.66
C GLY A 215 9.19 34.45 18.19
N GLY A 216 9.88 35.53 18.56
CA GLY A 216 9.26 36.79 18.96
C GLY A 216 10.29 37.91 19.17
N ILE A 217 10.03 39.09 18.59
CA ILE A 217 10.94 40.24 18.44
C ILE A 217 11.45 40.83 19.78
N LEU A 218 10.83 40.51 20.91
CA LEU A 218 11.10 41.18 22.20
C LEU A 218 11.70 40.28 23.30
N ASP A 219 11.99 39.01 23.02
CA ASP A 219 12.71 38.17 23.97
C ASP A 219 14.06 37.69 23.41
N PRO A 220 15.18 38.32 23.82
CA PRO A 220 16.51 37.76 23.62
C PRO A 220 16.63 36.31 24.12
N ARG A 221 15.75 35.86 25.05
CA ARG A 221 15.69 34.50 25.62
C ARG A 221 14.85 33.51 24.79
N GLY A 222 13.92 33.97 23.95
CA GLY A 222 13.00 33.15 23.15
C GLY A 222 13.71 32.54 21.94
N PHE A 223 14.46 33.38 21.22
CA PHE A 223 15.42 32.94 20.20
C PHE A 223 16.61 32.18 20.83
N LYS A 224 17.09 32.61 22.01
CA LYS A 224 18.10 31.87 22.81
C LYS A 224 17.71 30.43 23.14
N ARG A 225 16.43 30.14 23.40
CA ARG A 225 15.99 28.77 23.74
C ARG A 225 15.85 27.86 22.51
N ALA A 226 15.40 28.40 21.38
CA ALA A 226 15.40 27.68 20.09
C ALA A 226 16.84 27.32 19.65
N LEU A 227 17.78 28.23 19.93
CA LEU A 227 19.21 28.11 19.64
C LEU A 227 20.04 27.28 20.63
N VAL A 228 19.43 26.63 21.62
CA VAL A 228 20.14 25.72 22.54
C VAL A 228 19.77 24.25 22.27
N ARG A 229 18.73 23.98 21.48
CA ARG A 229 18.18 22.64 21.25
C ARG A 229 18.13 22.24 19.77
N ASP A 230 19.10 22.60 18.93
CA ASP A 230 19.09 22.24 17.48
C ASP A 230 17.76 22.61 16.75
N GLN A 231 16.90 23.44 17.35
CA GLN A 231 15.55 23.77 16.92
C GLN A 231 15.56 25.16 16.25
N PHE A 232 16.42 25.33 15.25
CA PHE A 232 16.44 26.55 14.44
C PHE A 232 15.10 26.83 13.74
N THR A 233 14.22 25.83 13.67
CA THR A 233 13.16 25.82 12.68
C THR A 233 11.75 25.76 13.24
N ARG A 234 11.47 25.25 14.46
CA ARG A 234 10.07 25.00 14.88
C ARG A 234 9.56 25.96 15.95
N ALA A 235 8.44 26.61 15.68
CA ALA A 235 7.73 27.46 16.62
C ALA A 235 6.34 26.91 16.98
N PHE A 236 5.89 27.23 18.20
CA PHE A 236 4.69 26.68 18.83
C PHE A 236 3.88 27.73 19.61
N VAL A 237 2.57 27.49 19.77
CA VAL A 237 1.69 28.25 20.68
C VAL A 237 2.07 27.96 22.15
N LYS A 238 2.00 28.97 23.03
CA LYS A 238 2.42 28.88 24.45
C LYS A 238 1.45 28.06 25.30
N ARG A 239 1.53 26.73 25.23
CA ARG A 239 0.93 25.78 26.20
C ARG A 239 1.76 24.50 26.27
N LYS A 240 3.03 24.70 26.63
CA LYS A 240 4.17 23.78 26.53
C LYS A 240 3.91 22.30 26.94
N PHE A 241 4.22 21.40 26.00
CA PHE A 241 4.61 19.98 26.10
C PHE A 241 3.57 18.87 26.05
N ASN A 242 2.26 19.14 26.17
CA ASN A 242 1.24 18.08 26.24
C ASN A 242 0.25 18.06 25.06
N GLY A 243 0.45 18.89 24.02
CA GLY A 243 -0.45 18.99 22.87
C GLY A 243 -1.83 19.54 23.22
N VAL A 244 -2.82 19.30 22.36
CA VAL A 244 -4.22 19.61 22.62
C VAL A 244 -4.87 18.60 23.59
N ASP A 245 -5.86 19.06 24.35
CA ASP A 245 -6.53 18.25 25.37
C ASP A 245 -7.53 17.23 24.77
N ASP A 246 -8.07 17.55 23.59
CA ASP A 246 -9.15 16.78 22.96
C ASP A 246 -8.89 16.62 21.46
N ASP A 247 -9.26 15.44 20.93
CA ASP A 247 -9.29 15.18 19.49
C ASP A 247 -10.23 16.12 18.75
N GLY A 248 -9.86 16.67 17.60
CA GLY A 248 -10.80 17.37 16.72
C GLY A 248 -10.14 18.19 15.64
N GLU A 249 -10.96 18.91 14.88
CA GLU A 249 -10.46 19.89 13.90
C GLU A 249 -10.04 21.17 14.63
N TYR A 250 -8.86 21.70 14.29
CA TYR A 250 -8.35 22.94 14.85
C TYR A 250 -8.00 23.91 13.73
N ILE A 251 -8.14 25.20 14.03
CA ILE A 251 -7.74 26.30 13.17
C ILE A 251 -6.49 26.93 13.78
N LEU A 252 -5.40 26.96 13.02
CA LEU A 252 -4.20 27.72 13.33
C LEU A 252 -4.15 28.98 12.48
N ARG A 253 -4.15 30.15 13.12
CA ARG A 253 -3.91 31.43 12.46
C ARG A 253 -2.49 31.91 12.75
N VAL A 254 -1.73 32.15 11.69
CA VAL A 254 -0.31 32.53 11.75
C VAL A 254 -0.14 33.90 11.12
N LYS A 255 0.33 34.89 11.90
CA LYS A 255 0.78 36.17 11.36
C LYS A 255 2.30 36.18 11.29
N THR A 256 2.86 36.22 10.08
CA THR A 256 4.29 36.01 9.88
C THR A 256 4.85 36.77 8.68
N ASN A 257 6.15 37.04 8.70
CA ASN A 257 6.93 37.44 7.53
C ASN A 257 8.36 36.93 7.64
N THR A 258 9.13 37.13 6.59
CA THR A 258 10.57 37.11 6.68
C THR A 258 11.16 38.52 6.68
N VAL A 259 12.38 38.66 7.21
CA VAL A 259 13.16 39.88 7.13
C VAL A 259 14.56 39.54 6.65
N ARG A 260 15.07 40.30 5.67
CA ARG A 260 16.37 40.10 5.02
C ARG A 260 16.42 38.76 4.28
N TRP A 261 15.34 38.42 3.59
CA TRP A 261 15.35 37.31 2.63
C TRP A 261 16.35 37.57 1.50
N GLN A 262 16.44 38.84 1.06
CA GLN A 262 17.48 39.30 0.15
C GLN A 262 18.37 40.36 0.81
N GLY A 263 19.56 40.58 0.25
CA GLY A 263 20.44 41.69 0.64
C GLY A 263 21.11 41.55 2.02
N HIS A 264 21.22 40.34 2.56
CA HIS A 264 21.97 40.08 3.79
C HIS A 264 23.48 39.92 3.53
N ARG A 265 24.31 40.06 4.58
CA ARG A 265 25.78 40.09 4.47
C ARG A 265 26.47 38.74 4.24
N PHE A 266 25.76 37.63 4.45
CA PHE A 266 26.30 36.27 4.29
C PHE A 266 26.19 35.80 2.84
N ASP A 267 27.08 34.88 2.44
CA ASP A 267 26.94 34.17 1.16
C ASP A 267 25.76 33.19 1.23
N VAL A 268 24.92 33.23 0.21
CA VAL A 268 23.68 32.45 0.09
C VAL A 268 23.97 30.97 -0.09
N ASP A 269 25.05 30.60 -0.79
CA ASP A 269 25.46 29.22 -1.00
C ASP A 269 25.88 28.58 0.34
N GLU A 270 26.49 29.36 1.23
CA GLU A 270 26.90 28.90 2.55
C GLU A 270 25.73 28.69 3.52
N LEU A 271 24.67 29.47 3.36
CA LEU A 271 23.40 29.31 4.05
C LEU A 271 22.51 28.22 3.42
N GLY A 272 22.77 27.84 2.17
CA GLY A 272 22.14 26.70 1.51
C GLY A 272 20.66 26.90 1.19
N TYR A 273 20.28 28.11 0.76
CA TYR A 273 18.93 28.44 0.28
C TYR A 273 19.01 29.40 -0.92
N ASP A 274 17.95 29.47 -1.73
CA ASP A 274 17.88 30.37 -2.89
C ASP A 274 17.12 31.66 -2.55
N PRO A 275 17.78 32.84 -2.54
CA PRO A 275 17.13 34.12 -2.25
C PRO A 275 16.17 34.58 -3.36
N ASN A 276 16.21 33.97 -4.55
CA ASN A 276 15.32 34.31 -5.67
C ASN A 276 13.97 33.58 -5.58
N GLU A 277 13.87 32.51 -4.79
CA GLU A 277 12.61 31.87 -4.51
C GLU A 277 11.72 32.75 -3.61
N THR A 278 10.41 32.56 -3.71
CA THR A 278 9.48 33.14 -2.73
C THR A 278 9.69 32.45 -1.38
N PRO A 279 9.87 33.20 -0.26
CA PRO A 279 10.05 32.58 1.05
C PRO A 279 8.79 31.85 1.48
N ARG A 280 8.95 30.64 2.02
CA ARG A 280 7.85 29.75 2.41
C ARG A 280 8.01 29.22 3.83
N ILE A 281 6.90 29.08 4.53
CA ILE A 281 6.81 28.33 5.78
C ILE A 281 6.16 26.97 5.53
N ARG A 282 6.47 26.01 6.38
CA ARG A 282 5.80 24.72 6.46
C ARG A 282 5.05 24.62 7.78
N VAL A 283 3.80 24.19 7.73
CA VAL A 283 3.02 23.88 8.94
C VAL A 283 2.95 22.37 9.11
N LEU A 284 3.24 21.91 10.32
CA LEU A 284 3.31 20.51 10.70
C LEU A 284 2.34 20.22 11.85
N VAL A 285 1.91 18.98 11.94
CA VAL A 285 1.35 18.35 13.14
C VAL A 285 2.42 17.47 13.75
N VAL A 286 2.71 17.63 15.03
CA VAL A 286 3.76 16.87 15.73
C VAL A 286 3.29 16.35 17.08
N SER A 287 3.81 15.20 17.49
CA SER A 287 3.74 14.71 18.87
C SER A 287 5.12 14.64 19.49
N ARG A 288 5.32 15.34 20.61
CA ARG A 288 6.60 15.33 21.33
C ARG A 288 6.85 14.02 22.07
N SER A 289 5.80 13.34 22.53
CA SER A 289 5.93 12.06 23.22
C SER A 289 6.36 10.94 22.26
N LEU A 290 5.91 11.01 21.00
CA LEU A 290 6.22 10.03 19.96
C LEU A 290 7.46 10.42 19.13
N GLY A 291 7.86 11.69 19.12
CA GLY A 291 9.07 12.16 18.45
C GLY A 291 8.91 12.31 16.93
N ALA A 292 10.00 12.14 16.18
CA ALA A 292 10.05 12.44 14.74
C ALA A 292 9.11 11.56 13.89
N VAL A 293 8.80 10.33 14.36
CA VAL A 293 7.91 9.39 13.67
C VAL A 293 6.44 9.84 13.64
N ALA A 294 6.06 10.78 14.49
CA ALA A 294 4.71 11.34 14.57
C ALA A 294 4.68 12.80 14.09
N THR A 295 5.38 13.08 12.97
CA THR A 295 5.36 14.38 12.29
C THR A 295 4.64 14.25 10.95
N ARG A 296 3.62 15.06 10.74
CA ARG A 296 2.87 15.15 9.48
C ARG A 296 2.91 16.58 8.96
N VAL A 297 3.14 16.74 7.66
CA VAL A 297 3.10 18.05 7.00
C VAL A 297 1.66 18.37 6.61
N LEU A 298 1.15 19.54 6.98
CA LEU A 298 -0.15 20.04 6.53
C LEU A 298 -0.06 20.80 5.21
N GLY A 299 1.04 21.52 5.01
CA GLY A 299 1.25 22.29 3.79
C GLY A 299 2.42 23.24 3.92
N GLU A 300 2.79 23.80 2.77
CA GLU A 300 3.73 24.91 2.64
C GLU A 300 3.00 26.15 2.16
N PHE A 301 3.37 27.31 2.69
CA PHE A 301 2.66 28.57 2.47
C PHE A 301 3.65 29.68 2.18
N ASP A 302 3.38 30.43 1.11
CA ASP A 302 4.16 31.60 0.71
C ASP A 302 4.02 32.71 1.76
N ILE A 303 5.15 33.33 2.09
CA ILE A 303 5.26 34.51 2.95
C ILE A 303 6.00 35.63 2.20
N ARG A 304 6.10 36.81 2.81
CA ARG A 304 6.73 37.99 2.20
C ARG A 304 7.92 38.47 3.01
N ASP A 305 8.89 39.09 2.34
CA ASP A 305 9.97 39.83 3.00
C ASP A 305 9.47 41.22 3.43
N GLY A 306 9.73 41.59 4.68
CA GLY A 306 9.28 42.86 5.28
C GLY A 306 7.84 42.86 5.80
N ASP A 307 6.85 42.66 4.95
CA ASP A 307 5.43 42.84 5.30
C ASP A 307 4.78 41.55 5.87
N PRO A 308 4.16 41.60 7.07
CA PRO A 308 3.43 40.48 7.65
C PRO A 308 2.23 40.02 6.81
N VAL A 309 2.15 38.71 6.57
CA VAL A 309 0.97 38.02 6.02
C VAL A 309 0.22 37.28 7.13
N GLU A 310 -1.10 37.13 6.98
CA GLU A 310 -1.92 36.29 7.84
C GLU A 310 -2.37 35.05 7.08
N LEU A 311 -2.13 33.89 7.66
CA LEU A 311 -2.44 32.58 7.12
C LEU A 311 -3.42 31.88 8.06
N GLU A 312 -4.44 31.22 7.51
CA GLU A 312 -5.35 30.36 8.24
C GLU A 312 -5.18 28.92 7.76
N ILE A 313 -4.84 28.03 8.68
CA ILE A 313 -4.56 26.63 8.40
C ILE A 313 -5.53 25.77 9.21
N HIS A 314 -6.20 24.85 8.54
CA HIS A 314 -7.11 23.89 9.16
C HIS A 314 -6.41 22.55 9.28
N GLY A 315 -6.61 21.86 10.40
CA GLY A 315 -6.09 20.51 10.55
C GLY A 315 -6.61 19.78 11.77
N TYR A 316 -6.82 18.49 11.59
CA TYR A 316 -7.13 17.58 12.68
C TYR A 316 -5.92 17.42 13.60
N LEU A 317 -6.15 17.51 14.91
CA LEU A 317 -5.19 17.15 15.95
C LEU A 317 -5.79 16.07 16.84
N GLN A 318 -5.01 15.02 17.07
CA GLN A 318 -5.28 14.07 18.14
C GLN A 318 -4.82 14.66 19.49
N GLN A 319 -5.47 14.24 20.58
CA GLN A 319 -5.03 14.53 21.94
C GLN A 319 -3.53 14.24 22.09
N GLY A 320 -2.76 15.20 22.61
CA GLY A 320 -1.31 15.08 22.71
C GLY A 320 -0.50 15.64 21.52
N TYR A 321 -1.16 15.95 20.40
CA TYR A 321 -0.52 16.57 19.23
C TYR A 321 -0.64 18.10 19.25
N GLU A 322 0.27 18.78 18.56
CA GLU A 322 0.29 20.24 18.41
C GLU A 322 0.73 20.65 16.99
N PHE A 323 0.36 21.85 16.58
CA PHE A 323 0.94 22.45 15.38
C PHE A 323 2.36 22.96 15.63
N ALA A 324 3.22 22.80 14.64
CA ALA A 324 4.53 23.44 14.57
C ALA A 324 4.67 24.20 13.26
N VAL A 325 5.25 25.39 13.31
CA VAL A 325 5.57 26.20 12.13
C VAL A 325 7.07 26.22 11.92
N GLU A 326 7.52 25.92 10.70
CA GLU A 326 8.94 25.95 10.34
C GLU A 326 9.25 26.53 8.96
N TRP A 327 10.53 26.73 8.66
CA TRP A 327 10.98 27.09 7.32
C TRP A 327 10.73 25.94 6.33
N ALA A 328 10.15 26.22 5.17
CA ALA A 328 10.08 25.27 4.06
C ALA A 328 11.33 25.35 3.17
N ASN A 329 11.73 26.57 2.78
CA ASN A 329 12.86 26.85 1.89
C ASN A 329 13.88 27.85 2.45
N GLY A 330 13.93 28.04 3.77
CA GLY A 330 14.90 28.91 4.43
C GLY A 330 16.31 28.33 4.54
N PRO A 331 17.25 29.06 5.20
CA PRO A 331 18.63 28.62 5.42
C PRO A 331 18.74 27.18 5.96
N ARG A 332 19.53 26.33 5.28
CA ARG A 332 19.70 24.91 5.57
C ARG A 332 20.95 24.63 6.43
N GLY A 333 20.81 23.65 7.33
CA GLY A 333 21.92 23.09 8.12
C GLY A 333 21.79 23.35 9.61
N SER A 334 22.48 22.53 10.42
CA SER A 334 22.44 22.68 11.88
C SER A 334 23.09 23.99 12.33
N GLN A 335 22.62 24.52 13.45
CA GLN A 335 23.21 25.67 14.12
C GLN A 335 24.74 25.59 14.20
N LYS A 336 25.23 24.42 14.64
CA LYS A 336 26.65 24.16 14.82
C LYS A 336 27.41 24.33 13.51
N ARG A 337 26.82 23.97 12.36
CA ARG A 337 27.42 24.19 11.04
C ARG A 337 27.52 25.67 10.72
N ILE A 338 26.40 26.39 10.79
CA ILE A 338 26.34 27.83 10.45
C ILE A 338 27.31 28.61 11.34
N MET A 339 27.31 28.33 12.64
CA MET A 339 28.19 28.97 13.61
C MET A 339 29.68 28.67 13.42
N ARG A 340 30.05 27.41 13.12
CA ARG A 340 31.47 27.01 13.05
C ARG A 340 32.10 27.23 11.68
N LYS A 341 31.30 27.19 10.61
CA LYS A 341 31.81 27.19 9.23
C LYS A 341 31.49 28.47 8.46
N VAL A 342 30.35 29.10 8.72
CA VAL A 342 29.88 30.25 7.95
C VAL A 342 30.26 31.55 8.68
N PHE A 343 29.81 31.71 9.92
CA PHE A 343 29.97 32.96 10.67
C PHE A 343 31.41 33.47 10.83
N PRO A 344 32.43 32.62 11.11
CA PRO A 344 33.80 33.08 11.28
C PRO A 344 34.42 33.73 10.04
N LYS A 345 33.82 33.55 8.85
CA LYS A 345 34.32 34.16 7.60
C LYS A 345 33.89 35.62 7.41
N TYR A 346 32.77 36.01 8.02
CA TYR A 346 32.13 37.33 7.80
C TYR A 346 32.24 38.26 9.01
N LEU A 347 32.98 37.86 10.05
CA LEU A 347 33.11 38.58 11.31
C LEU A 347 34.58 38.77 11.68
N PRO A 348 34.97 39.92 12.27
CA PRO A 348 36.35 40.19 12.69
C PRO A 348 36.88 39.13 13.67
N GLN A 349 38.17 38.75 13.61
CA GLN A 349 38.77 37.70 14.47
C GLN A 349 38.58 37.97 15.98
N ASP A 350 38.45 39.22 16.37
CA ASP A 350 38.25 39.74 17.71
C ASP A 350 36.80 39.57 18.22
N THR A 351 35.87 39.10 17.38
CA THR A 351 34.51 38.69 17.77
C THR A 351 34.39 37.22 18.22
N ILE A 352 35.47 36.44 18.15
CA ILE A 352 35.49 35.03 18.63
C ILE A 352 35.05 34.88 20.12
N PRO A 353 35.30 35.83 21.04
CA PRO A 353 34.78 35.76 22.41
C PRO A 353 33.24 35.91 22.53
N LEU A 354 32.57 36.53 21.55
CA LEU A 354 31.09 36.59 21.46
C LEU A 354 30.47 35.22 21.12
N ALA A 355 31.28 34.20 20.81
CA ALA A 355 30.83 32.81 20.66
C ALA A 355 30.18 32.23 21.93
N ARG A 356 30.23 32.94 23.07
CA ARG A 356 29.43 32.62 24.28
C ARG A 356 27.93 32.91 24.11
N ASN A 357 27.52 33.74 23.14
CA ASN A 357 26.11 34.09 22.89
C ASN A 357 25.78 34.23 21.38
N PRO A 358 25.81 33.12 20.62
CA PRO A 358 25.75 33.10 19.15
C PRO A 358 24.44 33.62 18.53
N VAL A 359 23.40 33.77 19.35
CA VAL A 359 22.08 34.28 18.95
C VAL A 359 22.16 35.72 18.48
N GLU A 360 22.94 36.54 19.20
CA GLU A 360 23.10 37.96 18.92
C GLU A 360 23.90 38.22 17.64
N MET A 361 24.65 37.23 17.14
CA MET A 361 25.43 37.33 15.90
C MET A 361 24.60 37.03 14.64
N TYR A 362 23.54 36.22 14.80
CA TYR A 362 22.58 35.88 13.74
C TYR A 362 21.49 36.95 13.62
N LEU A 363 20.97 37.41 14.77
CA LEU A 363 19.94 38.44 14.83
C LEU A 363 20.43 39.75 14.18
N GLY A 364 19.65 40.26 13.24
CA GLY A 364 19.96 41.48 12.48
C GLY A 364 20.83 41.28 11.24
N ALA A 365 21.38 40.08 11.00
CA ALA A 365 22.41 39.87 9.99
C ALA A 365 22.07 38.85 8.89
N ALA A 366 21.15 37.92 9.15
CA ALA A 366 20.72 36.84 8.26
C ALA A 366 19.20 36.92 8.00
N PRO A 367 18.66 36.08 7.09
CA PRO A 367 17.21 35.90 6.95
C PRO A 367 16.59 35.47 8.27
N GLU A 368 15.53 36.17 8.67
CA GLU A 368 14.78 35.85 9.88
C GLU A 368 13.35 35.43 9.54
N LEU A 369 12.84 34.40 10.21
CA LEU A 369 11.41 34.12 10.25
C LEU A 369 10.80 34.85 11.44
N ARG A 370 9.87 35.76 11.19
CA ARG A 370 9.22 36.58 12.22
C ARG A 370 7.78 36.15 12.40
N LEU A 371 7.51 35.50 13.53
CA LEU A 371 6.17 35.14 13.96
C LEU A 371 5.65 36.24 14.89
N HIS A 372 4.61 36.96 14.46
CA HIS A 372 4.00 38.04 15.22
C HIS A 372 2.88 37.52 16.13
N ARG A 373 2.09 36.58 15.60
CA ARG A 373 0.94 35.98 16.27
C ARG A 373 0.78 34.53 15.84
N LEU A 374 0.61 33.64 16.81
CA LEU A 374 0.09 32.29 16.61
C LEU A 374 -1.20 32.16 17.42
N GLU A 375 -2.27 31.80 16.75
CA GLU A 375 -3.59 31.65 17.37
C GLU A 375 -4.13 30.26 17.04
N LEU A 376 -4.59 29.54 18.05
CA LEU A 376 -5.16 28.21 17.95
C LEU A 376 -6.59 28.24 18.47
N GLU A 377 -7.52 27.74 17.66
CA GLU A 377 -8.94 27.65 17.99
C GLU A 377 -9.48 26.25 17.69
N GLY A 378 -10.18 25.64 18.63
CA GLY A 378 -10.76 24.29 18.49
C GLY A 378 -10.93 23.59 19.83
N PRO A 379 -11.36 22.32 19.89
CA PRO A 379 -11.71 21.47 18.76
C PRO A 379 -13.08 21.81 18.16
N TYR A 380 -13.14 21.79 16.83
CA TYR A 380 -14.35 21.77 16.04
C TYR A 380 -14.79 20.33 15.77
N TYR A 381 -16.08 20.09 15.92
CA TYR A 381 -16.73 18.83 15.58
C TYR A 381 -17.85 19.11 14.59
N PRO A 382 -17.87 18.44 13.42
CA PRO A 382 -19.00 18.51 12.49
C PRO A 382 -20.31 18.05 13.14
N GLN A 383 -20.21 17.04 14.01
CA GLN A 383 -21.34 16.47 14.75
C GLN A 383 -20.88 16.10 16.18
N TRP A 384 -21.75 16.33 17.17
CA TRP A 384 -21.59 15.77 18.52
C TRP A 384 -22.93 15.22 19.03
N PRO A 385 -22.97 14.02 19.64
CA PRO A 385 -21.88 13.05 19.78
C PRO A 385 -21.27 12.58 18.46
N LEU A 386 -20.10 11.94 18.50
CA LEU A 386 -19.40 11.48 17.31
C LEU A 386 -20.27 10.55 16.44
N PRO A 387 -20.12 10.53 15.10
CA PRO A 387 -20.97 9.72 14.23
C PRO A 387 -20.99 8.23 14.61
N GLY A 388 -19.84 7.65 14.96
CA GLY A 388 -19.75 6.27 15.47
C GLY A 388 -20.53 6.02 16.76
N PHE A 389 -20.60 7.01 17.66
CA PHE A 389 -21.41 6.91 18.86
C PHE A 389 -22.90 6.97 18.51
N THR A 390 -23.33 7.98 17.76
CA THR A 390 -24.74 8.16 17.38
C THR A 390 -25.28 6.97 16.60
N ARG A 391 -24.46 6.33 15.76
CA ARG A 391 -24.83 5.14 14.98
C ARG A 391 -25.33 3.98 15.83
N PHE A 392 -24.74 3.79 17.01
CA PHE A 392 -25.07 2.66 17.89
C PHE A 392 -25.89 3.07 19.11
N PHE A 393 -25.85 4.34 19.50
CA PHE A 393 -26.51 4.87 20.69
C PHE A 393 -27.39 6.09 20.34
N SER A 394 -28.57 5.82 19.80
CA SER A 394 -29.63 6.81 19.58
C SER A 394 -30.70 6.71 20.67
N ASP A 395 -31.42 7.81 20.93
CA ASP A 395 -32.58 7.82 21.85
C ASP A 395 -32.25 7.30 23.25
N ILE A 396 -31.11 7.73 23.78
CA ILE A 396 -30.58 7.29 25.08
C ILE A 396 -31.61 7.65 26.18
N PRO A 397 -32.20 6.67 26.88
CA PRO A 397 -33.11 6.95 27.98
C PRO A 397 -32.35 7.52 29.18
N SER A 398 -33.06 8.20 30.08
CA SER A 398 -32.47 8.78 31.29
C SER A 398 -31.80 7.74 32.19
N ASP A 399 -32.31 6.51 32.20
CA ASP A 399 -31.73 5.35 32.88
C ASP A 399 -31.62 4.16 31.91
N PRO A 400 -30.48 4.02 31.21
CA PRO A 400 -30.29 2.96 30.22
C PRO A 400 -30.12 1.58 30.88
N GLY A 401 -31.18 0.78 30.82
CA GLY A 401 -31.18 -0.60 31.29
C GLY A 401 -30.68 -1.62 30.26
N VAL A 402 -30.72 -2.90 30.66
CA VAL A 402 -30.25 -4.05 29.87
C VAL A 402 -30.90 -4.15 28.47
N GLU A 403 -32.16 -3.74 28.33
CA GLU A 403 -32.86 -3.84 27.05
C GLU A 403 -32.38 -2.79 26.05
N TYR A 404 -32.07 -1.57 26.51
CA TYR A 404 -31.46 -0.55 25.68
C TYR A 404 -30.04 -0.97 25.26
N LEU A 405 -29.27 -1.52 26.20
CA LEU A 405 -27.95 -2.09 25.92
C LEU A 405 -28.03 -3.18 24.84
N ARG A 406 -28.95 -4.14 24.99
CA ARG A 406 -29.11 -5.25 24.04
C ARG A 406 -29.41 -4.75 22.64
N LYS A 407 -30.34 -3.79 22.48
CA LYS A 407 -30.65 -3.18 21.18
C LYS A 407 -29.43 -2.47 20.58
N SER A 408 -28.69 -1.72 21.38
CA SER A 408 -27.49 -1.00 20.95
C SER A 408 -26.38 -1.96 20.50
N LEU A 409 -26.12 -3.00 21.30
CA LEU A 409 -25.17 -4.06 20.98
C LEU A 409 -25.61 -4.89 19.78
N THR A 410 -26.91 -5.08 19.55
CA THR A 410 -27.43 -5.76 18.34
C THR A 410 -27.09 -4.97 17.08
N ARG A 411 -27.31 -3.64 17.09
CA ARG A 411 -26.95 -2.75 15.97
C ARG A 411 -25.44 -2.80 15.70
N PHE A 412 -24.66 -2.68 16.77
CA PHE A 412 -23.21 -2.73 16.68
C PHE A 412 -22.72 -4.08 16.14
N ALA A 413 -23.14 -5.19 16.75
CA ALA A 413 -22.74 -6.54 16.37
C ALA A 413 -23.17 -6.89 14.93
N SER A 414 -24.35 -6.45 14.48
CA SER A 414 -24.81 -6.72 13.11
C SER A 414 -23.90 -6.09 12.06
N ARG A 415 -23.41 -4.88 12.35
CA ARG A 415 -22.46 -4.16 11.49
C ARG A 415 -21.05 -4.71 11.64
N ALA A 416 -20.59 -4.89 12.87
CA ALA A 416 -19.28 -5.40 13.21
C ALA A 416 -19.06 -6.84 12.73
N PHE A 417 -20.08 -7.69 12.67
CA PHE A 417 -19.98 -9.07 12.16
C PHE A 417 -20.48 -9.20 10.73
N ARG A 418 -20.89 -8.09 10.10
CA ARG A 418 -21.29 -7.97 8.68
C ARG A 418 -22.49 -8.85 8.30
N ARG A 419 -23.33 -9.18 9.28
CA ARG A 419 -24.53 -10.00 9.12
C ARG A 419 -25.49 -9.80 10.30
N PRO A 420 -26.78 -10.09 10.15
CA PRO A 420 -27.72 -10.11 11.28
C PRO A 420 -27.22 -11.03 12.40
N VAL A 421 -27.39 -10.59 13.65
CA VAL A 421 -26.95 -11.34 14.84
C VAL A 421 -28.16 -11.82 15.63
N GLU A 422 -28.23 -13.13 15.83
CA GLU A 422 -29.24 -13.78 16.66
C GLU A 422 -29.04 -13.46 18.15
N ARG A 423 -30.12 -13.48 18.91
CA ARG A 423 -30.13 -13.09 20.32
C ARG A 423 -29.20 -13.96 21.15
N GLU A 424 -29.19 -15.26 20.89
CA GLU A 424 -28.42 -16.28 21.59
C GLU A 424 -26.91 -16.04 21.42
N ARG A 425 -26.50 -15.58 20.23
CA ARG A 425 -25.10 -15.22 19.93
C ARG A 425 -24.68 -13.91 20.59
N LEU A 426 -25.63 -13.01 20.85
CA LEU A 426 -25.38 -11.71 21.47
C LEU A 426 -25.31 -11.79 23.00
N GLU A 427 -26.08 -12.70 23.61
CA GLU A 427 -26.29 -12.75 25.06
C GLU A 427 -24.99 -12.86 25.88
N PRO A 428 -23.95 -13.62 25.49
CA PRO A 428 -22.67 -13.64 26.22
C PRO A 428 -22.04 -12.25 26.39
N TYR A 429 -22.15 -11.38 25.37
CA TYR A 429 -21.62 -10.02 25.45
C TYR A 429 -22.49 -9.11 26.32
N VAL A 430 -23.81 -9.32 26.32
CA VAL A 430 -24.73 -8.60 27.19
C VAL A 430 -24.46 -8.96 28.66
N GLN A 431 -24.29 -10.25 28.95
CA GLN A 431 -23.94 -10.74 30.29
C GLN A 431 -22.60 -10.17 30.76
N LEU A 432 -21.58 -10.13 29.87
CA LEU A 432 -20.28 -9.54 30.15
C LEU A 432 -20.40 -8.06 30.55
N ALA A 433 -21.18 -7.28 29.79
CA ALA A 433 -21.45 -5.88 30.12
C ALA A 433 -22.21 -5.75 31.46
N MET A 434 -23.24 -6.56 31.71
CA MET A 434 -24.02 -6.49 32.95
C MET A 434 -23.19 -6.86 34.19
N GLY A 435 -22.26 -7.80 34.07
CA GLY A 435 -21.26 -8.08 35.10
C GLY A 435 -20.43 -6.83 35.41
N ARG A 436 -19.86 -6.20 34.38
CA ARG A 436 -19.08 -4.97 34.53
C ARG A 436 -19.87 -3.80 35.10
N PHE A 437 -21.14 -3.67 34.72
CA PHE A 437 -22.05 -2.65 35.25
C PHE A 437 -22.32 -2.87 36.74
N SER A 438 -22.48 -4.13 37.17
CA SER A 438 -22.73 -4.46 38.57
C SER A 438 -21.57 -4.09 39.48
N GLU A 439 -20.32 -4.20 38.97
CA GLU A 439 -19.10 -3.79 39.66
C GLU A 439 -18.90 -2.27 39.70
N THR A 440 -19.05 -1.60 38.56
CA THR A 440 -18.63 -0.20 38.39
C THR A 440 -19.75 0.81 38.61
N ARG A 441 -21.01 0.37 38.47
CA ARG A 441 -22.20 1.23 38.34
C ARG A 441 -22.11 2.25 37.21
N ASP A 442 -21.21 2.03 36.24
CA ASP A 442 -21.02 2.88 35.06
C ASP A 442 -21.50 2.13 33.81
N PHE A 443 -22.61 2.61 33.23
CA PHE A 443 -23.20 2.04 32.03
C PHE A 443 -22.24 2.09 30.83
N TRP A 444 -21.48 3.17 30.69
CA TRP A 444 -20.59 3.34 29.54
C TRP A 444 -19.33 2.51 29.68
N ALA A 445 -18.80 2.34 30.90
CA ALA A 445 -17.74 1.37 31.14
C ALA A 445 -18.17 -0.06 30.76
N ALA A 446 -19.41 -0.44 31.09
CA ALA A 446 -19.98 -1.74 30.72
C ALA A 446 -20.16 -1.91 29.20
N VAL A 447 -20.70 -0.89 28.52
CA VAL A 447 -20.82 -0.86 27.04
C VAL A 447 -19.46 -1.04 26.39
N LYS A 448 -18.47 -0.23 26.79
CA LYS A 448 -17.12 -0.27 26.24
C LYS A 448 -16.51 -1.67 26.42
N PHE A 449 -16.69 -2.28 27.58
CA PHE A 449 -16.18 -3.61 27.87
C PHE A 449 -16.76 -4.69 26.93
N ALA A 450 -18.07 -4.69 26.69
CA ALA A 450 -18.69 -5.61 25.73
C ALA A 450 -18.23 -5.35 24.29
N MET A 451 -18.12 -4.09 23.86
CA MET A 451 -17.68 -3.75 22.51
C MET A 451 -16.22 -4.15 22.26
N ARG A 452 -15.34 -3.98 23.26
CA ARG A 452 -13.95 -4.48 23.20
C ARG A 452 -13.91 -5.99 22.97
N ALA A 453 -14.72 -6.74 23.72
CA ALA A 453 -14.81 -8.20 23.55
C ALA A 453 -15.36 -8.61 22.17
N MET A 454 -16.29 -7.85 21.60
CA MET A 454 -16.79 -8.10 20.25
C MET A 454 -15.74 -7.83 19.16
N LEU A 455 -14.96 -6.74 19.27
CA LEU A 455 -13.89 -6.40 18.33
C LEU A 455 -12.71 -7.38 18.38
N ALA A 456 -12.50 -8.07 19.50
CA ALA A 456 -11.50 -9.13 19.62
C ALA A 456 -12.07 -10.54 19.33
N SER A 457 -13.35 -10.65 18.95
CA SER A 457 -13.99 -11.95 18.74
C SER A 457 -13.72 -12.53 17.36
N PRO A 458 -13.78 -13.87 17.19
CA PRO A 458 -13.69 -14.50 15.88
C PRO A 458 -14.73 -14.00 14.87
N SER A 459 -15.93 -13.61 15.33
CA SER A 459 -16.98 -13.08 14.44
C SER A 459 -16.64 -11.71 13.86
N PHE A 460 -15.76 -10.95 14.51
CA PHE A 460 -15.21 -9.72 13.97
C PHE A 460 -13.93 -9.98 13.17
N LEU A 461 -12.98 -10.71 13.76
CA LEU A 461 -11.64 -10.88 13.21
C LEU A 461 -11.60 -11.72 11.94
N TYR A 462 -12.60 -12.58 11.70
CA TYR A 462 -12.61 -13.51 10.57
C TYR A 462 -13.77 -13.29 9.61
N LEU A 463 -13.51 -13.51 8.33
CA LEU A 463 -14.55 -13.68 7.32
C LEU A 463 -14.98 -15.14 7.34
N ILE A 464 -16.05 -15.41 8.11
CA ILE A 464 -16.56 -16.77 8.31
C ILE A 464 -17.58 -17.09 7.21
N GLU A 465 -17.25 -18.07 6.39
CA GLU A 465 -18.14 -18.69 5.41
C GLU A 465 -18.38 -20.13 5.85
N PRO A 466 -19.52 -20.41 6.50
CA PRO A 466 -19.79 -21.75 6.99
C PRO A 466 -19.94 -22.68 5.78
N ALA A 467 -19.00 -23.63 5.63
CA ALA A 467 -19.23 -24.78 4.78
C ALA A 467 -20.45 -25.53 5.31
N LYS A 468 -21.52 -25.64 4.52
CA LYS A 468 -22.58 -26.60 4.84
C LYS A 468 -21.95 -28.00 4.73
N SER A 469 -21.88 -28.71 5.85
CA SER A 469 -21.45 -30.11 6.05
C SER A 469 -20.37 -30.66 5.09
N PRO A 470 -19.16 -30.98 5.56
CA PRO A 470 -18.12 -31.64 4.75
C PRO A 470 -18.54 -33.00 4.15
N LEU A 471 -19.63 -33.59 4.65
CA LEU A 471 -20.01 -34.97 4.38
C LEU A 471 -21.03 -35.16 3.25
N GLU A 472 -21.64 -34.10 2.69
CA GLU A 472 -22.79 -34.28 1.79
C GLU A 472 -22.73 -33.63 0.40
N SER A 473 -21.69 -32.88 0.02
CA SER A 473 -21.66 -32.40 -1.37
C SER A 473 -20.29 -32.02 -1.90
N ASN A 474 -19.90 -32.66 -3.02
CA ASN A 474 -18.92 -32.19 -4.01
C ASN A 474 -19.34 -30.87 -4.71
N VAL A 475 -20.17 -30.07 -4.06
CA VAL A 475 -20.68 -28.78 -4.56
C VAL A 475 -20.22 -27.73 -3.57
N LEU A 476 -19.33 -26.84 -4.01
CA LEU A 476 -18.96 -25.63 -3.26
C LEU A 476 -20.26 -24.91 -2.84
N ALA A 477 -20.53 -24.84 -1.54
CA ALA A 477 -21.74 -24.19 -1.04
C ALA A 477 -21.81 -22.73 -1.51
N SER A 478 -22.93 -22.31 -2.09
CA SER A 478 -23.08 -20.94 -2.59
C SER A 478 -23.09 -19.92 -1.45
N LEU A 479 -22.22 -18.91 -1.49
CA LEU A 479 -22.10 -17.83 -0.50
C LEU A 479 -23.40 -17.09 -0.27
N SER A 480 -23.85 -16.93 0.97
CA SER A 480 -25.01 -16.08 1.32
C SER A 480 -24.86 -14.65 0.79
N ASN A 481 -25.96 -13.90 0.68
CA ASN A 481 -25.88 -12.51 0.20
C ASN A 481 -24.99 -11.62 1.11
N TYR A 482 -24.95 -11.87 2.42
CA TYR A 482 -24.07 -11.15 3.36
C TYR A 482 -22.60 -11.55 3.21
N GLU A 483 -22.32 -12.83 2.96
CA GLU A 483 -20.96 -13.32 2.67
C GLU A 483 -20.46 -12.74 1.34
N LEU A 484 -21.31 -12.71 0.31
CA LEU A 484 -21.00 -12.10 -0.97
C LEU A 484 -20.74 -10.60 -0.84
N ALA A 485 -21.57 -9.88 -0.07
CA ALA A 485 -21.36 -8.46 0.23
C ALA A 485 -20.02 -8.22 0.92
N SER A 486 -19.70 -9.04 1.93
CA SER A 486 -18.43 -8.94 2.67
C SER A 486 -17.25 -9.23 1.74
N ARG A 487 -17.29 -10.31 0.95
CA ARG A 487 -16.22 -10.60 -0.02
C ARG A 487 -16.03 -9.45 -0.99
N LEU A 488 -17.12 -8.89 -1.53
CA LEU A 488 -17.06 -7.78 -2.47
C LEU A 488 -16.45 -6.51 -1.84
N SER A 489 -16.85 -6.18 -0.61
CA SER A 489 -16.34 -5.01 0.11
C SER A 489 -14.87 -5.14 0.50
N TYR A 490 -14.43 -6.30 0.98
CA TYR A 490 -13.01 -6.51 1.30
C TYR A 490 -12.14 -6.58 0.04
N PHE A 491 -12.68 -7.09 -1.06
CA PHE A 491 -11.98 -7.09 -2.34
C PHE A 491 -11.78 -5.67 -2.90
N LEU A 492 -12.84 -4.85 -2.97
CA LEU A 492 -12.78 -3.53 -3.62
C LEU A 492 -12.38 -2.39 -2.69
N TRP A 493 -12.74 -2.45 -1.40
CA TRP A 493 -12.53 -1.36 -0.45
C TRP A 493 -11.61 -1.73 0.72
N SER A 494 -11.18 -2.99 0.80
CA SER A 494 -10.41 -3.52 1.94
C SER A 494 -11.04 -3.17 3.29
N SER A 495 -12.38 -3.17 3.33
CA SER A 495 -13.19 -2.77 4.47
C SER A 495 -14.55 -3.46 4.43
N MET A 496 -15.34 -3.25 5.47
CA MET A 496 -16.69 -3.82 5.61
C MET A 496 -17.71 -3.20 4.62
N PRO A 497 -18.83 -3.88 4.32
CA PRO A 497 -19.90 -3.35 3.49
C PRO A 497 -20.48 -2.04 4.04
N ASP A 498 -20.80 -1.10 3.16
CA ASP A 498 -21.55 0.10 3.54
C ASP A 498 -23.03 -0.20 3.81
N ASP A 499 -23.79 0.82 4.20
CA ASP A 499 -25.22 0.65 4.52
C ASP A 499 -26.03 0.21 3.29
N GLU A 500 -25.68 0.70 2.09
CA GLU A 500 -26.38 0.34 0.85
C GLU A 500 -26.11 -1.11 0.43
N LEU A 501 -24.84 -1.54 0.37
CA LEU A 501 -24.51 -2.93 0.04
C LEU A 501 -25.11 -3.90 1.07
N SER A 502 -25.09 -3.53 2.35
CA SER A 502 -25.74 -4.31 3.42
C SER A 502 -27.25 -4.44 3.22
N ARG A 503 -27.92 -3.36 2.77
CA ARG A 503 -29.37 -3.34 2.48
C ARG A 503 -29.71 -4.21 1.27
N VAL A 504 -28.93 -4.13 0.19
CA VAL A 504 -29.09 -4.98 -1.00
C VAL A 504 -28.88 -6.46 -0.65
N ALA A 505 -27.90 -6.76 0.21
CA ALA A 505 -27.68 -8.10 0.72
C ALA A 505 -28.86 -8.60 1.57
N ALA A 506 -29.41 -7.76 2.44
CA ALA A 506 -30.56 -8.08 3.26
C ALA A 506 -31.84 -8.35 2.45
N ALA A 507 -32.01 -7.65 1.32
CA ALA A 507 -33.12 -7.88 0.39
C ALA A 507 -32.98 -9.20 -0.39
N GLY A 508 -31.81 -9.85 -0.37
CA GLY A 508 -31.54 -11.08 -1.11
C GLY A 508 -31.24 -10.85 -2.61
N ASP A 509 -31.07 -9.59 -3.01
CA ASP A 509 -30.98 -9.18 -4.42
C ASP A 509 -29.54 -9.18 -4.97
N LEU A 510 -28.52 -9.23 -4.11
CA LEU A 510 -27.12 -9.03 -4.51
C LEU A 510 -26.64 -10.07 -5.53
N ARG A 511 -27.21 -11.27 -5.55
CA ARG A 511 -26.87 -12.32 -6.53
C ARG A 511 -27.46 -12.08 -7.93
N LYS A 512 -28.35 -11.10 -8.12
CA LYS A 512 -28.91 -10.77 -9.44
C LYS A 512 -27.82 -10.12 -10.31
N PRO A 513 -27.57 -10.59 -11.55
CA PRO A 513 -26.47 -10.09 -12.39
C PRO A 513 -26.43 -8.57 -12.58
N ASP A 514 -27.57 -7.94 -12.82
CA ASP A 514 -27.64 -6.48 -13.01
C ASP A 514 -27.39 -5.71 -11.71
N VAL A 515 -27.76 -6.30 -10.56
CA VAL A 515 -27.58 -5.68 -9.23
C VAL A 515 -26.13 -5.74 -8.82
N ILE A 516 -25.47 -6.90 -8.89
CA ILE A 516 -24.05 -7.02 -8.54
C ILE A 516 -23.17 -6.13 -9.43
N LYS A 517 -23.48 -6.06 -10.74
CA LYS A 517 -22.75 -5.19 -11.67
C LYS A 517 -22.88 -3.73 -11.27
N ARG A 518 -24.09 -3.26 -10.98
CA ARG A 518 -24.33 -1.88 -10.52
C ARG A 518 -23.60 -1.58 -9.21
N GLU A 519 -23.61 -2.50 -8.23
CA GLU A 519 -22.89 -2.30 -6.97
C GLU A 519 -21.37 -2.27 -7.19
N ILE A 520 -20.81 -3.13 -8.05
CA ILE A 520 -19.38 -3.08 -8.42
C ILE A 520 -19.02 -1.72 -9.04
N GLU A 521 -19.80 -1.25 -10.02
CA GLU A 521 -19.57 0.05 -10.66
C GLU A 521 -19.67 1.22 -9.65
N ARG A 522 -20.66 1.17 -8.75
CA ARG A 522 -20.79 2.16 -7.67
C ARG A 522 -19.57 2.15 -6.75
N MET A 523 -19.12 0.97 -6.34
CA MET A 523 -18.01 0.82 -5.41
C MET A 523 -16.67 1.22 -6.03
N LEU A 524 -16.45 0.93 -7.32
CA LEU A 524 -15.25 1.36 -8.04
C LEU A 524 -15.18 2.88 -8.21
N ASN A 525 -16.34 3.55 -8.33
CA ASN A 525 -16.42 5.01 -8.43
C ASN A 525 -16.33 5.73 -7.07
N ASP A 526 -16.41 5.01 -5.95
CA ASP A 526 -16.21 5.56 -4.61
C ASP A 526 -14.72 5.70 -4.29
N SER A 527 -14.32 6.76 -3.59
CA SER A 527 -12.93 6.99 -3.16
C SER A 527 -12.31 5.82 -2.37
N LYS A 528 -13.13 4.99 -1.71
CA LYS A 528 -12.66 3.79 -1.01
C LYS A 528 -12.02 2.76 -1.94
N SER A 529 -12.29 2.78 -3.25
CA SER A 529 -11.66 1.89 -4.23
C SER A 529 -10.15 2.12 -4.35
N GLU A 530 -9.65 3.28 -3.92
CA GLU A 530 -8.21 3.55 -3.84
C GLU A 530 -7.50 2.55 -2.90
N ALA A 531 -8.20 1.97 -1.92
CA ALA A 531 -7.64 0.92 -1.08
C ALA A 531 -7.32 -0.35 -1.89
N PHE A 532 -8.18 -0.74 -2.83
CA PHE A 532 -7.89 -1.84 -3.75
C PHE A 532 -6.69 -1.50 -4.64
N GLU A 533 -6.69 -0.33 -5.28
CA GLU A 533 -5.59 0.11 -6.14
C GLU A 533 -4.24 0.08 -5.40
N GLN A 534 -4.22 0.57 -4.15
CA GLN A 534 -3.06 0.57 -3.26
C GLN A 534 -2.60 -0.82 -2.87
N ASN A 535 -3.51 -1.63 -2.34
CA ASN A 535 -3.16 -2.95 -1.81
C ASN A 535 -2.79 -3.90 -2.94
N PHE A 536 -3.53 -3.88 -4.04
CA PHE A 536 -3.30 -4.76 -5.16
C PHE A 536 -1.96 -4.47 -5.82
N THR A 537 -1.67 -3.21 -6.19
CA THR A 537 -0.37 -2.85 -6.80
C THR A 537 0.79 -3.00 -5.82
N GLY A 538 0.56 -2.72 -4.53
CA GLY A 538 1.57 -2.88 -3.48
C GLY A 538 2.06 -4.33 -3.30
N GLN A 539 1.14 -5.29 -3.44
CA GLN A 539 1.39 -6.73 -3.36
C GLN A 539 1.85 -7.30 -4.71
N TRP A 540 1.04 -7.13 -5.76
CA TRP A 540 1.31 -7.66 -7.10
C TRP A 540 2.65 -7.18 -7.66
N LEU A 541 2.96 -5.89 -7.56
CA LEU A 541 4.20 -5.34 -8.13
C LEU A 541 5.30 -5.21 -7.07
N ASN A 542 5.09 -5.72 -5.85
CA ASN A 542 6.00 -5.61 -4.72
C ASN A 542 6.38 -4.15 -4.35
N LEU A 543 5.54 -3.15 -4.67
CA LEU A 543 5.87 -1.73 -4.43
C LEU A 543 6.04 -1.37 -2.95
N ARG A 544 5.51 -2.20 -2.03
CA ARG A 544 5.71 -2.03 -0.58
C ARG A 544 7.17 -2.22 -0.16
N LYS A 545 7.94 -3.04 -0.91
CA LYS A 545 9.36 -3.31 -0.65
C LYS A 545 10.30 -2.24 -1.23
N LEU A 546 9.80 -1.34 -2.07
CA LEU A 546 10.60 -0.22 -2.55
C LEU A 546 11.15 0.54 -1.33
N GLY A 547 12.41 0.93 -1.32
CA GLY A 547 13.02 1.62 -0.18
C GLY A 547 13.57 0.73 0.95
N GLU A 548 13.36 -0.60 0.92
CA GLU A 548 14.01 -1.53 1.88
C GLU A 548 15.54 -1.57 1.70
N MET A 549 16.01 -1.37 0.47
CA MET A 549 17.43 -1.21 0.13
C MET A 549 17.67 0.18 -0.50
N PRO A 550 17.63 1.26 0.29
CA PRO A 550 17.71 2.61 -0.24
C PRO A 550 19.14 2.91 -0.74
N PRO A 551 19.29 3.78 -1.74
CA PRO A 551 20.60 4.14 -2.28
C PRO A 551 21.43 4.97 -1.29
N ASP A 552 22.74 5.01 -1.45
CA ASP A 552 23.60 5.81 -0.57
C ASP A 552 23.23 7.32 -0.60
N PRO A 553 22.93 7.96 0.56
CA PRO A 553 22.49 9.35 0.63
C PRO A 553 23.48 10.38 0.11
N GLU A 554 24.78 10.13 0.23
CA GLU A 554 25.79 11.08 -0.22
C GLU A 554 25.93 11.12 -1.74
N SER A 555 25.86 9.96 -2.38
CA SER A 555 25.92 9.85 -3.85
C SER A 555 24.58 10.10 -4.54
N ASN A 556 23.45 9.99 -3.82
CA ASN A 556 22.10 10.10 -4.38
C ASN A 556 21.23 11.14 -3.64
N LYS A 557 21.76 12.35 -3.46
CA LYS A 557 21.09 13.43 -2.71
C LYS A 557 19.68 13.77 -3.23
N SER A 558 19.49 13.75 -4.55
CA SER A 558 18.17 14.05 -5.16
C SER A 558 17.12 13.01 -4.81
N TYR A 559 17.48 11.74 -4.62
CA TYR A 559 16.54 10.69 -4.22
C TYR A 559 15.77 11.05 -2.94
N TYR A 560 16.50 11.59 -1.96
CA TYR A 560 15.94 12.02 -0.68
C TYR A 560 15.33 13.42 -0.72
N ALA A 561 16.01 14.36 -1.38
CA ALA A 561 15.56 15.74 -1.45
C ALA A 561 14.23 15.89 -2.21
N ASP A 562 14.05 15.11 -3.28
CA ASP A 562 12.87 15.13 -4.13
C ASP A 562 11.83 14.06 -3.73
N ASN A 563 12.06 13.31 -2.64
CA ASN A 563 11.21 12.20 -2.18
C ASN A 563 10.86 11.22 -3.33
N LEU A 564 11.87 10.84 -4.12
CA LEU A 564 11.68 10.08 -5.36
C LEU A 564 11.01 8.73 -5.12
N GLU A 565 11.26 8.10 -3.98
CA GLU A 565 10.64 6.84 -3.62
C GLU A 565 9.11 6.92 -3.61
N ALA A 566 8.55 7.93 -2.92
CA ALA A 566 7.11 8.15 -2.88
C ALA A 566 6.58 8.52 -4.27
N ALA A 567 7.32 9.35 -5.00
CA ALA A 567 6.92 9.77 -6.33
C ALA A 567 6.85 8.59 -7.31
N MET A 568 7.86 7.71 -7.31
CA MET A 568 7.93 6.48 -8.12
C MET A 568 6.76 5.53 -7.81
N ARG A 569 6.42 5.31 -6.53
CA ARG A 569 5.23 4.51 -6.18
C ARG A 569 3.96 5.14 -6.73
N GLN A 570 3.84 6.47 -6.62
CA GLN A 570 2.67 7.19 -7.06
C GLN A 570 2.50 7.16 -8.59
N GLU A 571 3.59 7.27 -9.37
CA GLU A 571 3.57 7.08 -10.83
C GLU A 571 2.90 5.75 -11.21
N THR A 572 3.40 4.64 -10.65
CA THR A 572 2.90 3.30 -10.95
C THR A 572 1.44 3.13 -10.54
N ARG A 573 1.06 3.67 -9.38
CA ARG A 573 -0.33 3.64 -8.91
C ARG A 573 -1.26 4.45 -9.81
N LEU A 574 -0.84 5.63 -10.26
CA LEU A 574 -1.63 6.46 -11.18
C LEU A 574 -1.80 5.81 -12.54
N LEU A 575 -0.77 5.11 -13.07
CA LEU A 575 -0.92 4.30 -14.28
C LEU A 575 -2.00 3.22 -14.09
N PHE A 576 -1.89 2.43 -13.02
CA PHE A 576 -2.89 1.39 -12.71
C PHE A 576 -4.30 1.96 -12.56
N GLN A 577 -4.45 3.01 -11.76
CA GLN A 577 -5.71 3.71 -11.53
C GLN A 577 -6.31 4.23 -12.84
N HIS A 578 -5.49 4.82 -13.72
CA HIS A 578 -5.97 5.32 -15.01
C HIS A 578 -6.47 4.19 -15.90
N LEU A 579 -5.72 3.09 -16.00
CA LEU A 579 -6.13 1.94 -16.82
C LEU A 579 -7.42 1.30 -16.29
N LEU A 580 -7.55 1.15 -14.98
CA LEU A 580 -8.74 0.61 -14.32
C LEU A 580 -9.96 1.51 -14.54
N ARG A 581 -9.86 2.80 -14.21
CA ARG A 581 -11.00 3.74 -14.27
C ARG A 581 -11.46 4.03 -15.70
N GLN A 582 -10.55 4.01 -16.67
CA GLN A 582 -10.88 4.20 -18.08
C GLN A 582 -11.17 2.89 -18.82
N ASN A 583 -11.10 1.74 -18.13
CA ASN A 583 -11.26 0.41 -18.69
C ASN A 583 -10.42 0.20 -19.97
N LEU A 584 -9.15 0.57 -19.89
CA LEU A 584 -8.19 0.45 -20.99
C LEU A 584 -7.65 -0.97 -21.09
N ASN A 585 -7.05 -1.29 -22.24
CA ASN A 585 -6.44 -2.60 -22.46
C ASN A 585 -5.32 -2.86 -21.43
N ILE A 586 -5.34 -4.03 -20.78
CA ILE A 586 -4.33 -4.47 -19.82
C ILE A 586 -2.90 -4.47 -20.40
N LEU A 587 -2.75 -4.65 -21.72
CA LEU A 587 -1.44 -4.60 -22.40
C LEU A 587 -0.76 -3.23 -22.28
N ARG A 588 -1.49 -2.18 -21.89
CA ARG A 588 -0.90 -0.86 -21.58
C ARG A 588 0.04 -0.87 -20.38
N PHE A 589 -0.03 -1.88 -19.50
CA PHE A 589 1.02 -2.07 -18.50
C PHE A 589 2.39 -2.38 -19.11
N ILE A 590 2.44 -2.83 -20.37
CA ILE A 590 3.68 -3.13 -21.09
C ILE A 590 4.08 -1.98 -22.03
N ASP A 591 3.13 -1.46 -22.80
CA ASP A 591 3.44 -0.60 -23.97
C ASP A 591 2.85 0.83 -23.91
N ALA A 592 2.38 1.30 -22.75
CA ALA A 592 1.82 2.64 -22.64
C ALA A 592 2.81 3.71 -23.13
N ASP A 593 2.37 4.54 -24.09
CA ASP A 593 3.08 5.72 -24.60
C ASP A 593 2.85 6.96 -23.73
N PHE A 594 2.50 6.76 -22.46
CA PHE A 594 2.29 7.82 -21.49
C PHE A 594 2.61 7.33 -20.07
N THR A 595 2.92 8.27 -19.19
CA THR A 595 3.08 8.03 -17.75
C THR A 595 2.57 9.25 -16.95
N PHE A 596 2.68 9.21 -15.63
CA PHE A 596 2.28 10.27 -14.71
C PHE A 596 3.49 10.81 -13.97
N LEU A 597 3.82 12.09 -14.18
CA LEU A 597 5.02 12.71 -13.62
C LEU A 597 4.66 13.95 -12.82
N ASN A 598 5.34 14.12 -11.69
CA ASN A 598 5.52 15.41 -11.03
C ASN A 598 6.89 16.01 -11.46
N PRO A 599 7.23 17.26 -11.09
CA PRO A 599 8.49 17.87 -11.52
C PRO A 599 9.73 17.11 -11.07
N ALA A 600 9.69 16.55 -9.85
CA ALA A 600 10.76 15.74 -9.30
C ALA A 600 11.07 14.52 -10.17
N LEU A 601 10.07 13.73 -10.56
CA LEU A 601 10.26 12.60 -11.46
C LEU A 601 10.63 13.02 -12.87
N ALA A 602 10.07 14.12 -13.39
CA ALA A 602 10.44 14.63 -14.70
C ALA A 602 11.94 14.97 -14.76
N ARG A 603 12.45 15.70 -13.76
CA ARG A 603 13.90 15.97 -13.61
C ARG A 603 14.71 14.68 -13.48
N HIS A 604 14.26 13.75 -12.62
CA HIS A 604 14.96 12.48 -12.43
C HIS A 604 15.06 11.65 -13.71
N TYR A 605 14.03 11.66 -14.55
CA TYR A 605 14.01 10.95 -15.83
C TYR A 605 14.67 11.71 -16.98
N GLY A 606 15.12 12.96 -16.77
CA GLY A 606 15.68 13.80 -17.83
C GLY A 606 14.64 14.25 -18.86
N LEU A 607 13.40 14.42 -18.42
CA LEU A 607 12.28 14.89 -19.23
C LEU A 607 12.05 16.39 -19.03
N GLU A 608 11.23 16.99 -19.89
CA GLU A 608 10.87 18.42 -19.80
C GLU A 608 10.29 18.75 -18.43
N GLU A 609 10.75 19.85 -17.83
CA GLU A 609 10.27 20.28 -16.51
C GLU A 609 8.79 20.65 -16.56
N LEU A 610 8.06 20.19 -15.53
CA LEU A 610 6.64 20.43 -15.38
C LEU A 610 6.39 21.57 -14.39
N PRO A 611 5.40 22.44 -14.63
CA PRO A 611 5.03 23.49 -13.67
C PRO A 611 4.17 22.95 -12.51
N GLY A 612 4.25 23.62 -11.35
CA GLY A 612 3.54 23.21 -10.12
C GLY A 612 4.14 21.94 -9.50
N ASP A 613 3.52 21.36 -8.46
CA ASP A 613 4.07 20.18 -7.76
C ASP A 613 3.27 18.88 -8.02
N ASP A 614 2.16 18.97 -8.74
CA ASP A 614 1.23 17.87 -8.96
C ASP A 614 1.68 16.89 -10.05
N PHE A 615 1.16 15.66 -9.96
CA PHE A 615 1.28 14.66 -11.01
C PHE A 615 0.42 15.02 -12.23
N ARG A 616 1.00 14.86 -13.42
CA ARG A 616 0.33 15.11 -14.70
C ARG A 616 0.57 13.96 -15.66
N ARG A 617 -0.43 13.64 -16.48
CA ARG A 617 -0.26 12.67 -17.57
C ARG A 617 0.63 13.28 -18.65
N VAL A 618 1.74 12.64 -18.94
CA VAL A 618 2.72 13.06 -19.95
C VAL A 618 2.82 11.98 -21.02
N ARG A 619 2.80 12.40 -22.29
CA ARG A 619 3.03 11.50 -23.41
C ARG A 619 4.53 11.23 -23.57
N LEU A 620 4.89 9.96 -23.66
CA LEU A 620 6.25 9.49 -23.86
C LEU A 620 6.55 9.38 -25.35
N LYS A 621 7.75 9.80 -25.75
CA LYS A 621 8.27 9.64 -27.12
C LYS A 621 9.26 8.47 -27.18
N PRO A 622 9.41 7.77 -28.31
CA PRO A 622 10.34 6.64 -28.43
C PRO A 622 11.78 6.96 -28.02
N GLU A 623 12.25 8.18 -28.26
CA GLU A 623 13.62 8.63 -27.93
C GLU A 623 13.85 8.76 -26.41
N GLN A 624 12.78 8.74 -25.61
CA GLN A 624 12.87 8.75 -24.15
C GLN A 624 13.06 7.34 -23.58
N HIS A 625 13.00 6.30 -24.42
CA HIS A 625 13.24 4.90 -24.08
C HIS A 625 12.41 4.34 -22.92
N ARG A 626 11.25 4.93 -22.63
CA ARG A 626 10.35 4.50 -21.55
C ARG A 626 8.97 4.16 -22.11
N ALA A 627 8.41 3.06 -21.63
CA ALA A 627 7.03 2.66 -21.87
C ALA A 627 6.58 1.69 -20.77
N GLY A 628 5.32 1.78 -20.38
CA GLY A 628 4.70 0.89 -19.39
C GLY A 628 5.48 0.75 -18.06
N LEU A 629 5.16 -0.31 -17.32
CA LEU A 629 5.75 -0.62 -16.01
C LEU A 629 7.26 -0.84 -16.06
N LEU A 630 7.77 -1.39 -17.17
CA LEU A 630 9.21 -1.67 -17.32
C LEU A 630 10.04 -0.39 -17.46
N GLY A 631 9.42 0.73 -17.84
CA GLY A 631 10.03 2.05 -17.86
C GLY A 631 9.93 2.83 -16.54
N HIS A 632 9.19 2.34 -15.55
CA HIS A 632 8.95 3.06 -14.29
C HIS A 632 10.12 2.92 -13.32
N GLY A 633 10.48 4.03 -12.67
CA GLY A 633 11.55 4.04 -11.67
C GLY A 633 11.27 3.14 -10.47
N SER A 634 9.99 2.92 -10.12
CA SER A 634 9.63 2.05 -9.00
C SER A 634 10.08 0.60 -9.24
N VAL A 635 9.83 0.05 -10.43
CA VAL A 635 10.20 -1.34 -10.76
C VAL A 635 11.71 -1.46 -10.88
N LEU A 636 12.34 -0.52 -11.59
CA LEU A 636 13.78 -0.52 -11.86
C LEU A 636 14.63 -0.35 -10.59
N THR A 637 14.13 0.40 -9.62
CA THR A 637 14.77 0.60 -8.31
C THR A 637 14.50 -0.57 -7.37
N LEU A 638 13.26 -1.06 -7.31
CA LEU A 638 12.87 -2.22 -6.50
C LEU A 638 13.67 -3.48 -6.84
N THR A 639 14.03 -3.65 -8.11
CA THR A 639 14.79 -4.80 -8.62
C THR A 639 16.31 -4.55 -8.64
N SER A 640 16.79 -3.66 -7.76
CA SER A 640 18.20 -3.29 -7.60
C SER A 640 18.58 -3.29 -6.11
N ASN A 641 19.86 -3.16 -5.77
CA ASN A 641 20.35 -3.16 -4.37
C ASN A 641 20.76 -1.78 -3.83
N GLY A 642 20.28 -0.70 -4.45
CA GLY A 642 20.62 0.68 -4.06
C GLY A 642 22.02 1.16 -4.50
N VAL A 643 22.88 0.29 -5.02
CA VAL A 643 24.24 0.64 -5.49
C VAL A 643 24.41 0.37 -6.98
N GLU A 644 23.92 -0.77 -7.43
CA GLU A 644 24.05 -1.28 -8.78
C GLU A 644 22.79 -2.04 -9.23
N THR A 645 22.73 -2.30 -10.54
CA THR A 645 21.63 -3.01 -11.17
C THR A 645 21.75 -4.51 -10.95
N GLN A 646 20.62 -5.21 -10.87
CA GLN A 646 20.58 -6.67 -10.74
C GLN A 646 19.74 -7.28 -11.87
N PRO A 647 20.33 -7.57 -13.06
CA PRO A 647 19.57 -8.09 -14.19
C PRO A 647 18.89 -9.43 -13.88
N VAL A 648 19.52 -10.30 -13.09
CA VAL A 648 18.89 -11.56 -12.67
C VAL A 648 17.59 -11.29 -11.90
N VAL A 649 17.62 -10.39 -10.91
CA VAL A 649 16.42 -10.02 -10.12
C VAL A 649 15.37 -9.32 -10.98
N ARG A 650 15.78 -8.47 -11.93
CA ARG A 650 14.87 -7.85 -12.92
C ARG A 650 14.15 -8.90 -13.77
N GLY A 651 14.90 -9.87 -14.31
CA GLY A 651 14.35 -10.95 -15.12
C GLY A 651 13.38 -11.84 -14.33
N VAL A 652 13.76 -12.22 -13.10
CA VAL A 652 12.90 -12.96 -12.17
C VAL A 652 11.62 -12.19 -11.91
N TRP A 653 11.71 -10.89 -11.59
CA TRP A 653 10.52 -10.06 -11.32
C TRP A 653 9.55 -10.04 -12.50
N VAL A 654 10.04 -9.96 -13.75
CA VAL A 654 9.17 -10.00 -14.94
C VAL A 654 8.51 -11.37 -15.10
N LEU A 655 9.28 -12.45 -14.93
CA LEU A 655 8.77 -13.82 -15.02
C LEU A 655 7.69 -14.10 -13.98
N GLU A 656 7.91 -13.66 -12.75
CA GLU A 656 6.99 -13.84 -11.63
C GLU A 656 5.74 -12.95 -11.76
N ASN A 657 5.92 -11.64 -11.93
CA ASN A 657 4.84 -10.67 -11.74
C ASN A 657 4.09 -10.36 -13.04
N LEU A 658 4.69 -10.57 -14.22
CA LEU A 658 4.03 -10.29 -15.50
C LEU A 658 3.69 -11.55 -16.30
N LEU A 659 4.58 -12.54 -16.31
CA LEU A 659 4.41 -13.75 -17.13
C LEU A 659 3.76 -14.92 -16.38
N GLY A 660 3.78 -14.90 -15.03
CA GLY A 660 3.22 -15.96 -14.21
C GLY A 660 3.99 -17.29 -14.31
N THR A 661 5.27 -17.23 -14.66
CA THR A 661 6.16 -18.39 -14.81
C THR A 661 7.41 -18.19 -13.94
N PRO A 662 7.27 -18.18 -12.59
CA PRO A 662 8.40 -18.03 -11.68
C PRO A 662 9.48 -19.07 -11.98
N PRO A 663 10.77 -18.72 -11.93
CA PRO A 663 11.84 -19.71 -12.06
C PRO A 663 11.81 -20.67 -10.86
N SER A 664 12.17 -21.94 -11.10
CA SER A 664 12.30 -22.93 -10.02
C SER A 664 13.33 -22.48 -8.99
N PRO A 665 13.09 -22.72 -7.68
CA PRO A 665 14.09 -22.44 -6.67
C PRO A 665 15.36 -23.27 -6.93
N PRO A 666 16.55 -22.75 -6.56
CA PRO A 666 17.78 -23.50 -6.73
C PRO A 666 17.74 -24.81 -5.92
N PRO A 667 18.31 -25.93 -6.42
CA PRO A 667 18.35 -27.19 -5.69
C PRO A 667 19.05 -27.02 -4.34
N PRO A 668 18.46 -27.46 -3.21
CA PRO A 668 19.02 -27.25 -1.88
C PRO A 668 20.37 -27.95 -1.65
N ASP A 669 20.65 -29.02 -2.41
CA ASP A 669 21.79 -29.91 -2.19
C ASP A 669 23.02 -29.63 -3.09
N VAL A 670 22.95 -28.60 -3.95
CA VAL A 670 24.05 -28.24 -4.85
C VAL A 670 24.77 -27.02 -4.28
N GLN A 671 26.03 -27.19 -3.85
CA GLN A 671 26.86 -26.04 -3.47
C GLN A 671 26.97 -25.08 -4.67
N PRO A 672 26.91 -23.76 -4.45
CA PRO A 672 27.10 -22.79 -5.50
C PRO A 672 28.46 -23.02 -6.17
N VAL A 673 28.45 -23.55 -7.39
CA VAL A 673 29.68 -23.66 -8.19
C VAL A 673 29.97 -22.24 -8.68
N GLU A 674 31.00 -21.62 -8.15
CA GLU A 674 31.46 -20.32 -8.64
C GLU A 674 32.09 -20.51 -10.04
N PRO A 675 31.49 -19.96 -11.11
CA PRO A 675 32.10 -20.03 -12.43
C PRO A 675 33.38 -19.19 -12.47
N ASP A 676 34.33 -19.59 -13.31
CA ASP A 676 35.52 -18.76 -13.56
C ASP A 676 35.12 -17.48 -14.33
N ILE A 677 34.89 -16.40 -13.58
CA ILE A 677 34.52 -15.10 -14.12
C ILE A 677 35.71 -14.26 -14.60
N ARG A 678 36.96 -14.77 -14.49
CA ARG A 678 38.16 -14.01 -14.86
C ARG A 678 38.10 -13.54 -16.30
N GLY A 679 38.39 -12.26 -16.53
CA GLY A 679 38.35 -11.63 -17.85
C GLY A 679 36.96 -11.23 -18.34
N ALA A 680 35.90 -11.39 -17.54
CA ALA A 680 34.63 -10.71 -17.82
C ALA A 680 34.74 -9.23 -17.44
N THR A 681 34.37 -8.36 -18.36
CA THR A 681 34.43 -6.90 -18.23
C THR A 681 33.04 -6.26 -18.18
N THR A 682 32.03 -6.95 -18.72
CA THR A 682 30.62 -6.54 -18.67
C THR A 682 29.77 -7.54 -17.88
N ILE A 683 28.58 -7.11 -17.45
CA ILE A 683 27.62 -7.98 -16.77
C ILE A 683 27.11 -9.09 -17.72
N ARG A 684 26.94 -8.78 -19.01
CA ARG A 684 26.58 -9.80 -20.00
C ARG A 684 27.64 -10.88 -20.12
N GLU A 685 28.93 -10.52 -20.18
CA GLU A 685 30.02 -11.50 -20.22
C GLU A 685 30.07 -12.34 -18.95
N LEU A 686 29.84 -11.72 -17.79
CA LEU A 686 29.74 -12.39 -16.50
C LEU A 686 28.63 -13.45 -16.52
N LEU A 687 27.42 -13.08 -16.93
CA LEU A 687 26.27 -13.98 -17.00
C LEU A 687 26.43 -15.04 -18.09
N ALA A 688 27.02 -14.70 -19.24
CA ALA A 688 27.34 -15.68 -20.28
C ALA A 688 28.30 -16.76 -19.77
N LYS A 689 29.30 -16.38 -18.97
CA LYS A 689 30.18 -17.35 -18.27
C LYS A 689 29.42 -18.13 -17.20
N HIS A 690 28.52 -17.49 -16.45
CA HIS A 690 27.68 -18.20 -15.48
C HIS A 690 26.83 -19.30 -16.15
N ARG A 691 26.31 -19.02 -17.34
CA ARG A 691 25.53 -19.95 -18.17
C ARG A 691 26.34 -21.08 -18.82
N THR A 692 27.67 -21.12 -18.69
CA THR A 692 28.44 -22.30 -19.15
C THR A 692 28.26 -23.49 -18.22
N ILE A 693 27.81 -23.25 -16.99
CA ILE A 693 27.44 -24.32 -16.05
C ILE A 693 26.03 -24.80 -16.44
N ALA A 694 25.92 -26.09 -16.81
CA ALA A 694 24.69 -26.67 -17.34
C ALA A 694 23.48 -26.45 -16.41
N THR A 695 23.64 -26.69 -15.11
CA THR A 695 22.59 -26.53 -14.09
C THR A 695 22.13 -25.07 -13.95
N CYS A 696 23.07 -24.11 -13.97
CA CYS A 696 22.71 -22.68 -13.93
C CYS A 696 21.99 -22.24 -15.22
N ASN A 697 22.39 -22.76 -16.38
CA ASN A 697 21.80 -22.39 -17.66
C ASN A 697 20.33 -22.79 -17.80
N GLU A 698 19.87 -23.83 -17.08
CA GLU A 698 18.46 -24.27 -17.08
C GLU A 698 17.49 -23.13 -16.77
N CYS A 699 17.84 -22.32 -15.77
CA CYS A 699 17.04 -21.15 -15.38
C CYS A 699 17.51 -19.86 -16.07
N HIS A 700 18.82 -19.62 -16.09
CA HIS A 700 19.39 -18.35 -16.54
C HIS A 700 19.18 -18.06 -18.04
N ARG A 701 18.96 -19.08 -18.88
CA ARG A 701 18.63 -18.87 -20.30
C ARG A 701 17.35 -18.06 -20.53
N LYS A 702 16.43 -18.08 -19.56
CA LYS A 702 15.17 -17.30 -19.58
C LYS A 702 15.29 -15.99 -18.84
N ILE A 703 15.97 -16.01 -17.69
CA ILE A 703 16.06 -14.86 -16.79
C ILE A 703 16.94 -13.78 -17.40
N ASP A 704 18.16 -14.15 -17.81
CA ASP A 704 19.19 -13.18 -18.17
C ASP A 704 18.81 -12.30 -19.36
N PRO A 705 18.22 -12.81 -20.47
CA PRO A 705 17.84 -11.95 -21.60
C PRO A 705 16.85 -10.84 -21.21
N ILE A 706 15.87 -11.14 -20.35
CA ILE A 706 14.88 -10.18 -19.89
C ILE A 706 15.54 -9.13 -18.99
N GLY A 707 16.37 -9.57 -18.06
CA GLY A 707 17.12 -8.69 -17.17
C GLY A 707 18.08 -7.75 -17.89
N LEU A 708 18.86 -8.31 -18.81
CA LEU A 708 19.85 -7.59 -19.60
C LEU A 708 19.20 -6.54 -20.52
N ALA A 709 17.99 -6.80 -21.03
CA ALA A 709 17.25 -5.82 -21.83
C ALA A 709 16.93 -4.52 -21.05
N LEU A 710 16.95 -4.57 -19.72
CA LEU A 710 16.70 -3.42 -18.85
C LEU A 710 17.98 -2.74 -18.35
N GLU A 711 19.17 -3.21 -18.72
CA GLU A 711 20.43 -2.67 -18.18
C GLU A 711 20.76 -1.24 -18.63
N ASN A 712 20.11 -0.77 -19.71
CA ASN A 712 20.08 0.64 -20.08
C ASN A 712 19.41 1.54 -19.04
N PHE A 713 18.79 0.98 -18.00
CA PHE A 713 18.38 1.72 -16.82
C PHE A 713 19.31 1.44 -15.65
N ASP A 714 19.79 2.49 -14.99
CA ASP A 714 20.56 2.38 -13.75
C ASP A 714 19.71 1.87 -12.58
N HIS A 715 20.34 1.73 -11.41
CA HIS A 715 19.70 1.22 -10.20
C HIS A 715 18.62 2.14 -9.61
N LEU A 716 18.47 3.37 -10.12
CA LEU A 716 17.40 4.29 -9.78
C LEU A 716 16.41 4.49 -10.94
N GLY A 717 16.55 3.67 -11.99
CA GLY A 717 15.72 3.73 -13.17
C GLY A 717 15.99 4.88 -14.12
N ARG A 718 17.17 5.53 -14.08
CA ARG A 718 17.59 6.54 -15.08
C ARG A 718 18.20 5.88 -16.28
N TYR A 719 17.94 6.42 -17.48
CA TYR A 719 18.53 5.88 -18.69
C TYR A 719 20.04 6.13 -18.74
N ARG A 720 20.80 5.15 -19.21
CA ARG A 720 22.26 5.17 -19.38
C ARG A 720 22.68 4.32 -20.58
N SER A 721 23.80 4.70 -21.20
CA SER A 721 24.44 3.94 -22.27
C SER A 721 25.74 3.24 -21.84
N ARG A 722 26.21 3.52 -20.61
CA ARG A 722 27.47 2.99 -20.06
C ARG A 722 27.33 2.62 -18.59
N TYR A 723 28.06 1.61 -18.15
CA TYR A 723 28.24 1.30 -16.73
C TYR A 723 29.16 2.33 -16.04
N LYS A 724 29.17 2.39 -14.70
CA LYS A 724 30.06 3.29 -13.92
C LYS A 724 31.55 3.14 -14.29
N LYS A 725 31.98 1.93 -14.66
CA LYS A 725 33.35 1.63 -15.14
C LYS A 725 33.60 1.99 -16.61
N HIS A 726 32.71 2.78 -17.23
CA HIS A 726 32.78 3.30 -18.60
C HIS A 726 32.68 2.27 -19.74
N SER A 727 32.48 0.99 -19.41
CA SER A 727 32.09 -0.03 -20.39
C SER A 727 30.72 0.29 -20.98
N MET A 728 30.58 0.06 -22.29
CA MET A 728 29.30 0.17 -22.98
C MET A 728 28.32 -0.88 -22.44
N ILE A 729 27.05 -0.52 -22.41
CA ILE A 729 25.96 -1.49 -22.24
C ILE A 729 25.70 -2.07 -23.63
N ASP A 730 25.69 -3.39 -23.71
CA ASP A 730 25.68 -4.16 -24.95
C ASP A 730 24.30 -4.69 -25.32
#